data_AF-A0A934XZT1-F1
#
_entry.id   AF-A0A934XZT1-F1
#
_cell.length_a   1.000
_cell.length_b   1.000
_cell.length_c   1.000
_cell.angle_alpha   90.00
_cell.angle_beta   90.00
_cell.angle_gamma   90.00
#
_symmetry.space_group_name_H-M   'P 1'
#
loop_
_entity.id
_entity.type
_entity.pdbx_description
1 polymer ?
#
loop_
_entity_poly.entity_id
_entity_poly.type
_entity_poly.pdbx_seq_one_letter_code
_entity_poly.pdbx_strand_id
1 'polypeptide(L)'
;MTGILVVERSATLHHLLTRTLQAAQAGSWSELSTYADTLDHLGRANDMGQPYGLLILGAPARMTRDFEDLLIYLRNPRVRKTAVLLLAHEKNQAIDSFIADRPDAQFLLWSNFSRIPTVIGQLLPNAGLTATAAVESSNPQLESAISLPAPTVDLGSIGAGPTPWAPVEKLGIRVLFVDDSASIRLAYKQLLDRNGYDCDTAGTITEAFNKAAAGHYDLFIIDYFLPDGNGDELCRRLKALPATANGTIAIITGTYREDVIKRCLEAGAVECTFKNEAKELFLARMGGLARQIRLQKNAGNERQRLDGILGSVGDGVFGVDAQGVINFVNPTALRMLGHEDESALLGMNAQHAIHHSDEHGRALRDDESPMLQVYRSNESIARIETVFWNVEREAVPVECSVLPLDIGGRREGSMVVFRDIGEHRTTDRMHWELIHDPLTGLFNGRHFAQLLAQDIARRREHGGYGALLYFDIDRYTHIVDAGGAAVGDRLVADFAEALGKRLREGDVLARLEGDRFALLLTGAQLDNLFTLADGFRELAHNCHYTVNQHRRHATVSLGVAVVSRDTPSAEYVLEHARVACKTAKHRGRDQTQIWVGEHDTRIARELEAGWTAKLRDAIEENRFEFDVQPIVPLAALPHSEAEITEHQGWRLGAPGHEILCELLLRMRDKRGEYVSPGVFVPLAERVGMMPKIDLWVVQHALSELGNRRDLFGRIAFNINLSNQTLADSESMALISNAIRASNVPPRMLVFEITETSEMTSMHTVRRFMNQLREIGCRFALDDFGTGFSSFTHLRHLPVDFVKIEGSFVEGMADNELDHTMVSSIAGLAKSMKLAVIGEHVDSYATLVALRLCGAEFAQGHWLGEPRRLAGLDLAALLPR
;
A
#
# COMPACT_ATOMS: atom_id res chain seq x y z
N MET A 1 42.90 -18.81 -12.48
CA MET A 1 42.07 -17.59 -12.34
C MET A 1 40.63 -18.00 -12.53
N THR A 2 39.96 -18.54 -11.51
CA THR A 2 38.71 -19.28 -11.75
C THR A 2 37.83 -19.32 -10.50
N GLY A 3 37.49 -18.15 -9.96
CA GLY A 3 36.48 -18.03 -8.91
C GLY A 3 35.65 -16.78 -9.14
N ILE A 4 34.35 -16.89 -8.92
CA ILE A 4 33.45 -15.75 -8.81
C ILE A 4 33.35 -15.38 -7.32
N LEU A 5 33.50 -14.11 -6.97
CA LEU A 5 33.22 -13.63 -5.62
C LEU A 5 31.86 -12.93 -5.62
N VAL A 6 30.95 -13.37 -4.77
CA VAL A 6 29.60 -12.82 -4.63
C VAL A 6 29.50 -12.07 -3.31
N VAL A 7 29.06 -10.82 -3.37
CA VAL A 7 28.85 -9.97 -2.20
C VAL A 7 27.46 -9.36 -2.31
N GLU A 8 26.52 -9.93 -1.57
CA GLU A 8 25.14 -9.43 -1.45
C GLU A 8 24.72 -9.58 0.01
N ARG A 9 24.24 -8.48 0.60
CA ARG A 9 23.89 -8.39 2.02
C ARG A 9 22.45 -8.82 2.29
N SER A 10 21.57 -8.69 1.30
CA SER A 10 20.17 -9.12 1.39
C SER A 10 20.08 -10.63 1.20
N ALA A 11 19.59 -11.35 2.22
CA ALA A 11 19.39 -12.79 2.15
C ALA A 11 18.50 -13.20 0.96
N THR A 12 17.49 -12.39 0.63
CA THR A 12 16.57 -12.63 -0.47
C THR A 12 17.25 -12.49 -1.84
N LEU A 13 17.97 -11.39 -2.06
CA LEU A 13 18.68 -11.14 -3.33
C LEU A 13 19.86 -12.11 -3.49
N HIS A 14 20.50 -12.45 -2.39
CA HIS A 14 21.53 -13.47 -2.33
C HIS A 14 20.98 -14.84 -2.77
N HIS A 15 19.85 -15.27 -2.20
CA HIS A 15 19.20 -16.52 -2.60
C HIS A 15 18.80 -16.53 -4.09
N LEU A 16 18.27 -15.41 -4.59
CA LEU A 16 17.95 -15.23 -6.00
C LEU A 16 19.19 -15.35 -6.89
N LEU A 17 20.29 -14.71 -6.50
CA LEU A 17 21.56 -14.75 -7.21
C LEU A 17 22.13 -16.17 -7.22
N THR A 18 22.11 -16.86 -6.08
CA THR A 18 22.54 -18.26 -5.95
C THR A 18 21.74 -19.20 -6.85
N ARG A 19 20.41 -19.10 -6.88
CA ARG A 19 19.58 -19.89 -7.80
C ARG A 19 19.86 -19.55 -9.27
N THR A 20 20.08 -18.27 -9.57
CA THR A 20 20.38 -17.82 -10.94
C THR A 20 21.73 -18.36 -11.42
N LEU A 21 22.76 -18.35 -10.55
CA LEU A 21 24.08 -18.92 -10.85
C LEU A 21 24.05 -20.44 -10.97
N GLN A 22 23.29 -21.14 -10.12
CA GLN A 22 23.08 -22.59 -10.19
C GLN A 22 22.35 -23.00 -11.48
N ALA A 23 21.25 -22.32 -11.82
CA ALA A 23 20.49 -22.56 -13.04
C ALA A 23 21.33 -22.31 -14.30
N ALA A 24 22.24 -21.33 -14.24
CA ALA A 24 23.18 -21.03 -15.31
C ALA A 24 24.39 -21.96 -15.37
N GLN A 25 24.58 -22.88 -14.41
CA GLN A 25 25.80 -23.68 -14.25
C GLN A 25 27.07 -22.83 -14.18
N ALA A 26 27.00 -21.65 -13.55
CA ALA A 26 28.19 -20.84 -13.28
C ALA A 26 29.15 -21.63 -12.38
N GLY A 27 30.46 -21.63 -12.72
CA GLY A 27 31.49 -22.36 -11.96
C GLY A 27 31.57 -21.94 -10.49
N SER A 28 32.44 -22.58 -9.70
CA SER A 28 32.55 -22.36 -8.25
C SER A 28 32.66 -20.88 -7.86
N TRP A 29 31.82 -20.43 -6.93
CA TRP A 29 31.86 -19.09 -6.36
C TRP A 29 32.09 -19.13 -4.84
N SER A 30 32.59 -18.01 -4.31
CA SER A 30 32.72 -17.76 -2.87
C SER A 30 31.81 -16.60 -2.49
N GLU A 31 31.31 -16.61 -1.26
CA GLU A 31 30.34 -15.64 -0.76
C GLU A 31 30.89 -14.89 0.45
N LEU A 32 30.68 -13.58 0.49
CA LEU A 32 30.98 -12.74 1.65
C LEU A 32 29.75 -11.92 2.01
N SER A 33 29.51 -11.77 3.31
CA SER A 33 28.32 -11.14 3.87
C SER A 33 28.48 -9.63 4.10
N THR A 34 29.69 -9.06 4.02
CA THR A 34 29.93 -7.62 4.24
C THR A 34 30.92 -7.02 3.24
N TYR A 35 30.79 -5.71 2.99
CA TYR A 35 31.72 -4.97 2.11
C TYR A 35 33.10 -4.77 2.76
N ALA A 36 33.17 -4.63 4.09
CA ALA A 36 34.43 -4.52 4.82
C ALA A 36 35.26 -5.81 4.73
N ASP A 37 34.62 -6.97 4.94
CA ASP A 37 35.29 -8.27 4.78
C ASP A 37 35.72 -8.49 3.33
N THR A 38 34.93 -8.00 2.37
CA THR A 38 35.27 -8.05 0.94
C THR A 38 36.53 -7.25 0.65
N LEU A 39 36.66 -6.04 1.19
CA LEU A 39 37.82 -5.18 1.01
C LEU A 39 39.10 -5.86 1.52
N ASP A 40 39.05 -6.40 2.74
CA ASP A 40 40.15 -7.12 3.37
C ASP A 40 40.51 -8.40 2.61
N HIS A 41 39.51 -9.15 2.16
CA HIS A 41 39.67 -10.40 1.42
C HIS A 41 40.28 -10.18 0.03
N LEU A 42 39.83 -9.16 -0.69
CA LEU A 42 40.40 -8.76 -1.98
C LEU A 42 41.85 -8.27 -1.83
N GLY A 43 42.16 -7.53 -0.76
CA GLY A 43 43.53 -7.14 -0.42
C GLY A 43 44.46 -8.33 -0.28
N ARG A 44 44.09 -9.30 0.57
CA ARG A 44 44.89 -10.51 0.80
C ARG A 44 45.03 -11.37 -0.46
N ALA A 45 43.94 -11.56 -1.22
CA ALA A 45 43.95 -12.37 -2.43
C ALA A 45 44.87 -11.77 -3.52
N ASN A 46 44.90 -10.43 -3.64
CA ASN A 46 45.76 -9.75 -4.59
C ASN A 46 47.24 -9.80 -4.18
N ASP A 47 47.55 -9.66 -2.89
CA ASP A 47 48.91 -9.78 -2.35
C ASP A 47 49.47 -11.21 -2.50
N MET A 48 48.60 -12.23 -2.45
CA MET A 48 48.96 -13.64 -2.71
C MET A 48 49.02 -14.01 -4.22
N GLY A 49 48.75 -13.07 -5.13
CA GLY A 49 48.79 -13.31 -6.57
C GLY A 49 47.67 -14.21 -7.11
N GLN A 50 46.55 -14.35 -6.39
CA GLN A 50 45.38 -15.14 -6.78
C GLN A 50 44.12 -14.26 -6.95
N PRO A 51 44.05 -13.39 -7.97
CA PRO A 51 42.89 -12.54 -8.17
C PRO A 51 41.65 -13.34 -8.65
N TYR A 52 40.48 -12.90 -8.21
CA TYR A 52 39.19 -13.39 -8.69
C TYR A 52 38.99 -13.07 -10.18
N GLY A 53 38.24 -13.91 -10.88
CA GLY A 53 37.90 -13.66 -12.30
C GLY A 53 36.77 -12.65 -12.44
N LEU A 54 35.76 -12.73 -11.57
CA LEU A 54 34.60 -11.86 -11.56
C LEU A 54 34.17 -11.59 -10.11
N LEU A 55 33.77 -10.35 -9.86
CA LEU A 55 33.17 -9.89 -8.63
C LEU A 55 31.73 -9.46 -8.91
N ILE A 56 30.75 -10.09 -8.27
CA ILE A 56 29.35 -9.70 -8.34
C ILE A 56 28.99 -8.97 -7.06
N LEU A 57 28.64 -7.69 -7.18
CA LEU A 57 28.35 -6.80 -6.07
C LEU A 57 26.89 -6.36 -6.10
N GLY A 58 26.16 -6.73 -5.06
CA GLY A 58 24.91 -6.09 -4.69
C GLY A 58 25.17 -4.72 -4.11
N ALA A 59 24.70 -3.67 -4.77
CA ALA A 59 24.76 -2.31 -4.27
C ALA A 59 23.64 -2.08 -3.25
N PRO A 60 23.93 -1.42 -2.11
CA PRO A 60 22.91 -1.13 -1.11
C PRO A 60 21.93 -0.06 -1.62
N ALA A 61 20.68 -0.10 -1.15
CA ALA A 61 19.64 0.87 -1.53
C ALA A 61 20.01 2.33 -1.18
N ARG A 62 20.87 2.53 -0.17
CA ARG A 62 21.55 3.81 0.12
C ARG A 62 23.04 3.57 0.15
N MET A 63 23.81 4.46 -0.47
CA MET A 63 25.27 4.39 -0.44
C MET A 63 25.76 4.42 1.01
N THR A 64 26.54 3.42 1.36
CA THR A 64 27.22 3.31 2.66
C THR A 64 28.69 3.60 2.45
N ARG A 65 29.35 4.19 3.45
CA ARG A 65 30.79 4.48 3.41
C ARG A 65 31.63 3.26 3.03
N ASP A 66 31.33 2.08 3.59
CA ASP A 66 32.04 0.83 3.27
C ASP A 66 31.92 0.40 1.81
N PHE A 67 30.80 0.73 1.15
CA PHE A 67 30.56 0.42 -0.25
C PHE A 67 31.28 1.44 -1.15
N GLU A 68 31.28 2.71 -0.77
CA GLU A 68 32.06 3.75 -1.46
C GLU A 68 33.56 3.45 -1.37
N ASP A 69 34.05 3.07 -0.19
CA ASP A 69 35.44 2.65 0.03
C ASP A 69 35.80 1.43 -0.84
N LEU A 70 34.89 0.46 -0.98
CA LEU A 70 35.05 -0.68 -1.88
C LEU A 70 35.11 -0.25 -3.36
N LEU A 71 34.23 0.66 -3.81
CA LEU A 71 34.26 1.19 -5.17
C LEU A 71 35.56 1.97 -5.44
N ILE A 72 36.05 2.75 -4.47
CA ILE A 72 37.33 3.48 -4.56
C ILE A 72 38.49 2.49 -4.65
N TYR A 73 38.50 1.45 -3.83
CA TYR A 73 39.52 0.40 -3.87
C TYR A 73 39.54 -0.32 -5.21
N LEU A 74 38.36 -0.63 -5.75
CA LEU A 74 38.22 -1.24 -7.08
C LEU A 74 38.65 -0.29 -8.21
N ARG A 75 38.82 1.02 -8.01
CA ARG A 75 39.44 1.90 -9.03
C ARG A 75 40.96 1.76 -9.09
N ASN A 76 41.60 1.06 -8.14
CA ASN A 76 43.05 0.91 -8.09
C ASN A 76 43.58 0.04 -9.25
N PRO A 77 44.60 0.51 -10.01
CA PRO A 77 45.21 -0.25 -11.11
C PRO A 77 45.74 -1.65 -10.71
N ARG A 78 46.07 -1.86 -9.44
CA ARG A 78 46.54 -3.16 -8.93
C ARG A 78 45.46 -4.25 -8.90
N VAL A 79 44.18 -3.88 -8.93
CA VAL A 79 43.02 -4.80 -8.83
C VAL A 79 42.23 -4.87 -10.16
N ARG A 80 42.74 -4.20 -11.21
CA ARG A 80 42.10 -4.02 -12.51
C ARG A 80 42.00 -5.28 -13.39
N LYS A 81 42.40 -6.44 -12.86
CA LYS A 81 42.31 -7.74 -13.54
C LYS A 81 41.03 -8.52 -13.20
N THR A 82 40.23 -8.01 -12.25
CA THR A 82 38.96 -8.61 -11.83
C THR A 82 37.81 -7.85 -12.50
N ALA A 83 37.00 -8.55 -13.30
CA ALA A 83 35.77 -8.00 -13.86
C ALA A 83 34.74 -7.73 -12.75
N VAL A 84 33.87 -6.74 -12.93
CA VAL A 84 32.88 -6.38 -11.90
C VAL A 84 31.47 -6.35 -12.49
N LEU A 85 30.53 -7.04 -11.87
CA LEU A 85 29.10 -6.93 -12.14
C LEU A 85 28.42 -6.26 -10.95
N LEU A 86 27.87 -5.06 -11.15
CA LEU A 86 27.11 -4.32 -10.15
C LEU A 86 25.61 -4.55 -10.33
N LEU A 87 24.92 -4.91 -9.25
CA LEU A 87 23.49 -5.15 -9.19
C LEU A 87 22.84 -4.15 -8.24
N ALA A 88 21.86 -3.36 -8.69
CA ALA A 88 21.15 -2.40 -7.83
C ALA A 88 19.67 -2.31 -8.20
N HIS A 89 18.84 -1.80 -7.29
CA HIS A 89 17.42 -1.53 -7.58
C HIS A 89 17.24 -0.29 -8.46
N GLU A 90 18.15 0.67 -8.35
CA GLU A 90 18.13 1.92 -9.11
C GLU A 90 19.56 2.30 -9.52
N LYS A 91 19.67 3.11 -10.57
CA LYS A 91 20.94 3.62 -11.07
C LYS A 91 21.25 4.95 -10.38
N ASN A 92 22.50 5.13 -9.93
CA ASN A 92 22.92 6.36 -9.26
C ASN A 92 24.25 6.90 -9.83
N GLN A 93 24.56 8.17 -9.52
CA GLN A 93 25.73 8.88 -10.04
C GLN A 93 27.06 8.21 -9.66
N ALA A 94 27.15 7.55 -8.50
CA ALA A 94 28.36 6.87 -8.05
C ALA A 94 28.64 5.60 -8.88
N ILE A 95 27.59 4.83 -9.20
CA ILE A 95 27.64 3.67 -10.09
C ILE A 95 27.96 4.11 -11.51
N ASP A 96 27.33 5.18 -12.01
CA ASP A 96 27.62 5.74 -13.34
C ASP A 96 29.08 6.18 -13.47
N SER A 97 29.59 6.91 -12.48
CA SER A 97 31.00 7.31 -12.42
C SER A 97 31.92 6.08 -12.38
N PHE A 98 31.57 5.04 -11.64
CA PHE A 98 32.40 3.84 -11.53
C PHE A 98 32.46 3.04 -12.84
N ILE A 99 31.33 2.85 -13.52
CA ILE A 99 31.27 2.14 -14.81
C ILE A 99 32.01 2.95 -15.89
N ALA A 100 31.85 4.27 -15.91
CA ALA A 100 32.55 5.13 -16.86
C ALA A 100 34.08 5.03 -16.72
N ASP A 101 34.58 4.85 -15.49
CA ASP A 101 36.01 4.71 -15.19
C ASP A 101 36.56 3.27 -15.43
N ARG A 102 35.68 2.28 -15.64
CA ARG A 102 36.05 0.85 -15.77
C ARG A 102 35.33 0.14 -16.93
N PRO A 103 36.02 -0.13 -18.05
CA PRO A 103 35.43 -0.82 -19.20
C PRO A 103 35.15 -2.32 -18.94
N ASP A 104 35.70 -2.88 -17.87
CA ASP A 104 35.50 -4.26 -17.40
C ASP A 104 34.48 -4.36 -16.25
N ALA A 105 33.72 -3.28 -16.01
CA ALA A 105 32.57 -3.26 -15.13
C ALA A 105 31.26 -3.19 -15.95
N GLN A 106 30.27 -3.98 -15.58
CA GLN A 106 28.91 -3.85 -16.07
C GLN A 106 27.92 -3.63 -14.92
N PHE A 107 26.78 -3.06 -15.26
CA PHE A 107 25.69 -2.80 -14.34
C PHE A 107 24.39 -3.40 -14.84
N LEU A 108 23.63 -3.95 -13.92
CA LEU A 108 22.33 -4.52 -14.18
C LEU A 108 21.38 -4.17 -13.04
N LEU A 109 20.15 -3.81 -13.38
CA LEU A 109 19.11 -3.62 -12.37
C LEU A 109 18.64 -4.99 -11.85
N TRP A 110 18.31 -5.07 -10.56
CA TRP A 110 17.73 -6.29 -9.97
C TRP A 110 16.43 -6.73 -10.67
N SER A 111 15.65 -5.79 -11.23
CA SER A 111 14.47 -6.09 -12.06
C SER A 111 14.81 -6.89 -13.33
N ASN A 112 16.07 -6.89 -13.76
CA ASN A 112 16.57 -7.60 -14.93
C ASN A 112 17.48 -8.79 -14.57
N PHE A 113 17.35 -9.37 -13.36
CA PHE A 113 18.22 -10.44 -12.87
C PHE A 113 18.31 -11.67 -13.79
N SER A 114 17.28 -11.94 -14.61
CA SER A 114 17.29 -13.02 -15.62
C SER A 114 18.41 -12.88 -16.66
N ARG A 115 18.98 -11.67 -16.83
CA ARG A 115 20.10 -11.38 -17.73
C ARG A 115 21.47 -11.62 -17.10
N ILE A 116 21.55 -11.90 -15.80
CA ILE A 116 22.83 -12.15 -15.09
C ILE A 116 23.68 -13.21 -15.80
N PRO A 117 23.16 -14.38 -16.22
CA PRO A 117 23.97 -15.38 -16.92
C PRO A 117 24.58 -14.85 -18.24
N THR A 118 23.81 -14.06 -18.99
CA THR A 118 24.28 -13.44 -20.23
C THR A 118 25.39 -12.43 -19.97
N VAL A 119 25.24 -11.61 -18.93
CA VAL A 119 26.24 -10.59 -18.55
C VAL A 119 27.52 -11.24 -18.03
N ILE A 120 27.41 -12.31 -17.23
CA ILE A 120 28.56 -13.11 -16.80
C ILE A 120 29.30 -13.69 -18.00
N GLY A 121 28.59 -14.23 -18.99
CA GLY A 121 29.20 -14.74 -20.23
C GLY A 121 29.95 -13.67 -21.03
N GLN A 122 29.51 -12.41 -20.99
CA GLN A 122 30.21 -11.28 -21.62
C GLN A 122 31.47 -10.86 -20.85
N LEU A 123 31.40 -10.85 -19.52
CA LEU A 123 32.52 -10.47 -18.65
C LEU A 123 33.57 -11.59 -18.49
N LEU A 124 33.17 -12.86 -18.67
CA LEU A 124 34.03 -14.03 -18.60
C LEU A 124 33.83 -14.94 -19.83
N PRO A 125 34.38 -14.57 -21.01
CA PRO A 125 34.17 -15.32 -22.26
C PRO A 125 34.70 -16.77 -22.24
N ASN A 126 35.63 -17.08 -21.34
CA ASN A 126 36.25 -18.41 -21.21
C ASN A 126 35.59 -19.30 -20.14
N ALA A 127 34.46 -18.90 -19.56
CA ALA A 127 33.81 -19.61 -18.44
C ALA A 127 32.83 -20.74 -18.86
N GLY A 128 32.68 -21.05 -20.15
CA GLY A 128 31.89 -22.19 -20.63
C GLY A 128 30.36 -22.05 -20.50
N LEU A 129 29.85 -20.84 -20.28
CA LEU A 129 28.41 -20.56 -20.14
C LEU A 129 27.74 -20.45 -21.53
N THR A 130 26.85 -21.38 -21.86
CA THR A 130 26.04 -21.33 -23.09
C THR A 130 24.80 -20.47 -22.85
N ALA A 131 24.63 -19.42 -23.66
CA ALA A 131 23.47 -18.55 -23.61
C ALA A 131 22.31 -19.14 -24.43
N THR A 132 21.23 -19.57 -23.77
CA THR A 132 19.85 -19.79 -24.28
C THR A 132 19.03 -20.31 -23.08
N ALA A 133 17.83 -19.86 -22.72
CA ALA A 133 16.83 -18.96 -23.30
C ALA A 133 15.91 -18.44 -22.16
N ALA A 134 15.28 -17.28 -22.36
CA ALA A 134 14.19 -16.79 -21.53
C ALA A 134 12.94 -16.53 -22.40
N VAL A 135 11.86 -17.25 -22.05
CA VAL A 135 10.41 -16.97 -22.14
C VAL A 135 9.73 -16.86 -23.51
N GLU A 136 8.78 -17.77 -23.79
CA GLU A 136 7.41 -17.45 -24.26
C GLU A 136 6.45 -18.64 -24.08
N SER A 137 5.15 -18.32 -23.97
CA SER A 137 4.04 -19.07 -23.39
C SER A 137 3.44 -20.24 -24.20
N SER A 138 2.67 -21.09 -23.49
CA SER A 138 1.45 -21.82 -23.89
C SER A 138 1.52 -23.30 -24.37
N ASN A 139 0.92 -24.19 -23.55
CA ASN A 139 0.15 -25.42 -23.87
C ASN A 139 0.88 -26.65 -24.47
N PRO A 140 0.27 -27.86 -24.55
CA PRO A 140 -0.52 -28.69 -23.63
C PRO A 140 -0.09 -30.18 -23.74
N GLN A 141 0.93 -30.68 -23.04
CA GLN A 141 1.28 -32.11 -23.07
C GLN A 141 1.84 -32.59 -21.73
N LEU A 142 0.99 -32.54 -20.71
CA LEU A 142 1.23 -33.15 -19.39
C LEU A 142 0.14 -34.19 -19.11
N GLU A 143 -0.13 -35.03 -20.11
CA GLU A 143 -0.69 -36.36 -19.94
C GLU A 143 0.29 -37.37 -20.54
N SER A 144 0.46 -38.50 -19.86
CA SER A 144 1.35 -39.64 -20.19
C SER A 144 2.82 -39.50 -19.78
N ALA A 145 3.13 -39.88 -18.53
CA ALA A 145 4.30 -40.70 -18.21
C ALA A 145 4.25 -41.17 -16.74
N ILE A 146 3.24 -41.97 -16.40
CA ILE A 146 3.37 -42.96 -15.32
C ILE A 146 3.88 -44.23 -16.00
N SER A 147 5.15 -44.59 -15.78
CA SER A 147 5.55 -46.01 -15.79
C SER A 147 6.92 -46.17 -15.14
N LEU A 148 6.92 -46.78 -13.95
CA LEU A 148 8.09 -47.35 -13.29
C LEU A 148 8.69 -48.47 -14.15
N PRO A 149 10.03 -48.65 -14.23
CA PRO A 149 10.62 -49.89 -14.72
C PRO A 149 10.72 -50.92 -13.60
N ALA A 150 10.22 -52.12 -13.86
CA ALA A 150 10.45 -53.34 -13.09
C ALA A 150 11.90 -53.85 -13.28
N PRO A 151 12.46 -54.64 -12.33
CA PRO A 151 13.81 -55.18 -12.46
C PRO A 151 13.83 -56.37 -13.43
N THR A 152 14.65 -56.27 -14.49
CA THR A 152 15.01 -57.42 -15.33
C THR A 152 16.14 -58.21 -14.67
N VAL A 153 15.87 -59.49 -14.41
CA VAL A 153 16.83 -60.51 -14.01
C VAL A 153 17.65 -60.90 -15.24
N ASP A 154 18.97 -60.75 -15.17
CA ASP A 154 19.90 -61.28 -16.17
C ASP A 154 20.38 -62.67 -15.75
N LEU A 155 19.89 -63.69 -16.45
CA LEU A 155 20.33 -65.08 -16.38
C LEU A 155 21.35 -65.30 -17.51
N GLY A 156 22.63 -65.08 -17.23
CA GLY A 156 23.62 -65.18 -18.30
C GLY A 156 25.10 -65.06 -17.92
N SER A 157 25.61 -65.87 -16.99
CA SER A 157 27.03 -66.28 -17.03
C SER A 157 27.31 -67.51 -16.17
N ILE A 158 27.25 -68.68 -16.80
CA ILE A 158 27.88 -69.90 -16.30
C ILE A 158 29.30 -69.94 -16.86
N GLY A 159 30.30 -70.00 -15.99
CA GLY A 159 31.61 -70.60 -16.32
C GLY A 159 32.84 -69.74 -16.09
N ALA A 160 33.38 -69.76 -14.87
CA ALA A 160 34.82 -69.87 -14.61
C ALA A 160 35.03 -70.31 -13.15
N GLY A 161 35.88 -71.32 -12.94
CA GLY A 161 36.25 -71.81 -11.59
C GLY A 161 36.95 -70.75 -10.74
N PRO A 162 37.07 -70.96 -9.42
CA PRO A 162 37.41 -69.91 -8.48
C PRO A 162 38.86 -69.44 -8.62
N THR A 163 39.04 -68.15 -8.88
CA THR A 163 40.31 -67.43 -8.66
C THR A 163 40.48 -67.13 -7.17
N PRO A 164 41.63 -67.45 -6.55
CA PRO A 164 41.86 -67.19 -5.14
C PRO A 164 42.36 -65.74 -4.96
N TRP A 165 41.45 -64.76 -4.84
CA TRP A 165 41.58 -63.55 -3.99
C TRP A 165 40.47 -62.48 -4.18
N ALA A 166 39.20 -62.84 -4.42
CA ALA A 166 38.14 -61.81 -4.39
C ALA A 166 37.91 -61.32 -2.94
N PRO A 167 37.89 -60.00 -2.66
CA PRO A 167 37.52 -59.49 -1.34
C PRO A 167 36.08 -59.87 -1.02
N VAL A 168 35.88 -60.51 0.13
CA VAL A 168 34.58 -60.97 0.60
C VAL A 168 33.68 -59.77 0.85
N GLU A 169 32.47 -59.77 0.28
CA GLU A 169 31.48 -58.70 0.49
C GLU A 169 31.09 -58.64 1.97
N LYS A 170 31.43 -57.53 2.65
CA LYS A 170 31.13 -57.36 4.08
C LYS A 170 29.63 -57.28 4.28
N LEU A 171 29.09 -58.13 5.15
CA LEU A 171 27.68 -58.23 5.42
C LEU A 171 27.15 -57.12 6.35
N GLY A 172 28.02 -56.32 6.94
CA GLY A 172 27.62 -55.26 7.89
C GLY A 172 26.96 -55.80 9.16
N ILE A 173 27.18 -57.07 9.48
CA ILE A 173 26.71 -57.76 10.70
C ILE A 173 27.92 -58.02 11.58
N ARG A 174 27.91 -57.43 12.78
CA ARG A 174 28.98 -57.61 13.76
C ARG A 174 28.65 -58.76 14.71
N VAL A 175 29.52 -59.76 14.76
CA VAL A 175 29.30 -61.01 15.48
C VAL A 175 30.24 -61.08 16.68
N LEU A 176 29.74 -61.51 17.84
CA LEU A 176 30.58 -61.90 18.97
C LEU A 176 30.51 -63.43 19.15
N PHE A 177 31.60 -64.12 18.83
CA PHE A 177 31.73 -65.56 18.97
C PHE A 177 32.42 -65.94 20.29
N VAL A 178 31.73 -66.63 21.17
CA VAL A 178 32.19 -66.95 22.54
C VAL A 178 32.41 -68.45 22.65
N ASP A 179 33.62 -68.88 22.97
CA ASP A 179 33.96 -70.30 23.12
C ASP A 179 35.21 -70.44 24.00
N ASP A 180 35.30 -71.46 24.86
CA ASP A 180 36.42 -71.65 25.78
C ASP A 180 37.75 -71.99 25.05
N SER A 181 37.65 -72.66 23.91
CA SER A 181 38.80 -73.13 23.13
C SER A 181 39.35 -72.07 22.19
N ALA A 182 40.61 -71.68 22.40
CA ALA A 182 41.31 -70.74 21.53
C ALA A 182 41.38 -71.20 20.07
N SER A 183 41.52 -72.50 19.83
CA SER A 183 41.55 -73.09 18.49
C SER A 183 40.19 -73.01 17.80
N ILE A 184 39.09 -73.23 18.53
CA ILE A 184 37.73 -73.12 17.98
C ILE A 184 37.40 -71.66 17.69
N ARG A 185 37.70 -70.73 18.61
CA ARG A 185 37.53 -69.29 18.38
C ARG A 185 38.25 -68.83 17.12
N LEU A 186 39.50 -69.24 16.92
CA LEU A 186 40.25 -68.88 15.71
C LEU A 186 39.63 -69.47 14.45
N ALA A 187 39.22 -70.74 14.48
CA ALA A 187 38.62 -71.42 13.34
C ALA A 187 37.26 -70.80 12.92
N TYR A 188 36.39 -70.50 13.88
CA TYR A 188 35.08 -69.89 13.62
C TYR A 188 35.18 -68.41 13.29
N LYS A 189 36.12 -67.66 13.89
CA LYS A 189 36.43 -66.30 13.47
C LYS A 189 36.85 -66.27 12.00
N GLN A 190 37.80 -67.12 11.60
CA GLN A 190 38.22 -67.21 10.20
C GLN A 190 37.06 -67.65 9.28
N LEU A 191 36.19 -68.55 9.73
CA LEU A 191 35.03 -68.99 8.97
C LEU A 191 34.03 -67.85 8.74
N LEU A 192 33.69 -67.10 9.78
CA LEU A 192 32.74 -65.99 9.75
C LEU A 192 33.33 -64.79 8.98
N ASP A 193 34.58 -64.42 9.25
CA ASP A 193 35.28 -63.33 8.54
C ASP A 193 35.38 -63.62 7.03
N ARG A 194 35.69 -64.87 6.62
CA ARG A 194 35.72 -65.29 5.20
C ARG A 194 34.35 -65.32 4.52
N ASN A 195 33.26 -65.24 5.29
CA ASN A 195 31.90 -65.17 4.77
C ASN A 195 31.25 -63.80 5.02
N GLY A 196 32.06 -62.77 5.32
CA GLY A 196 31.65 -61.36 5.30
C GLY A 196 31.14 -60.83 6.63
N TYR A 197 31.12 -61.63 7.69
CA TYR A 197 30.79 -61.17 9.04
C TYR A 197 31.98 -60.44 9.67
N ASP A 198 31.74 -59.47 10.55
CA ASP A 198 32.79 -58.85 11.36
C ASP A 198 32.82 -59.53 12.73
N CYS A 199 33.68 -60.54 12.91
CA CYS A 199 33.62 -61.43 14.07
C CYS A 199 34.66 -61.06 15.14
N ASP A 200 34.22 -60.60 16.31
CA ASP A 200 35.04 -60.61 17.51
C ASP A 200 34.89 -61.92 18.27
N THR A 201 35.83 -62.23 19.17
CA THR A 201 35.78 -63.46 19.97
C THR A 201 35.99 -63.20 21.45
N ALA A 202 35.47 -64.07 22.32
CA ALA A 202 35.70 -64.04 23.77
C ALA A 202 35.81 -65.45 24.33
N GLY A 203 36.65 -65.65 25.35
CA GLY A 203 36.91 -66.97 25.95
C GLY A 203 36.07 -67.29 27.19
N THR A 204 35.41 -66.30 27.78
CA THR A 204 34.64 -66.42 29.03
C THR A 204 33.37 -65.59 28.97
N ILE A 205 32.38 -65.90 29.82
CA ILE A 205 31.15 -65.12 30.01
C ILE A 205 31.50 -63.68 30.39
N THR A 206 32.44 -63.51 31.32
CA THR A 206 32.84 -62.18 31.81
C THR A 206 33.48 -61.34 30.71
N GLU A 207 34.37 -61.93 29.91
CA GLU A 207 34.99 -61.23 28.77
C GLU A 207 33.95 -60.86 27.70
N ALA A 208 33.05 -61.80 27.37
CA ALA A 208 32.00 -61.58 26.38
C ALA A 208 31.04 -60.47 26.81
N PHE A 209 30.60 -60.48 28.08
CA PHE A 209 29.70 -59.47 28.61
C PHE A 209 30.34 -58.08 28.61
N ASN A 210 31.62 -57.97 29.01
CA ASN A 210 32.34 -56.70 28.98
C ASN A 210 32.49 -56.15 27.55
N LYS A 211 32.79 -57.02 26.57
CA LYS A 211 32.84 -56.61 25.15
C LYS A 211 31.48 -56.16 24.65
N ALA A 212 30.42 -56.89 25.01
CA ALA A 212 29.05 -56.56 24.62
C ALA A 212 28.52 -55.25 25.25
N ALA A 213 28.98 -54.91 26.46
CA ALA A 213 28.67 -53.63 27.09
C ALA A 213 29.47 -52.46 26.49
N ALA A 214 30.70 -52.71 26.03
CA ALA A 214 31.59 -51.70 25.47
C ALA A 214 31.42 -51.47 23.96
N GLY A 215 30.79 -52.40 23.24
CA GLY A 215 30.64 -52.36 21.78
C GLY A 215 29.31 -52.91 21.31
N HIS A 216 28.89 -52.48 20.11
CA HIS A 216 27.66 -52.96 19.49
C HIS A 216 27.89 -54.25 18.70
N TYR A 217 27.07 -55.27 18.97
CA TYR A 217 27.03 -56.54 18.25
C TYR A 217 25.60 -56.87 17.83
N ASP A 218 25.47 -57.38 16.62
CA ASP A 218 24.20 -57.74 15.98
C ASP A 218 23.78 -59.17 16.29
N LEU A 219 24.79 -60.05 16.35
CA LEU A 219 24.62 -61.49 16.54
C LEU A 219 25.65 -62.01 17.55
N PHE A 220 25.17 -62.71 18.56
CA PHE A 220 25.98 -63.39 19.55
C PHE A 220 25.94 -64.88 19.27
N ILE A 221 27.10 -65.52 19.11
CA ILE A 221 27.19 -66.98 18.93
C ILE A 221 27.95 -67.51 20.14
N ILE A 222 27.26 -68.19 21.05
CA ILE A 222 27.77 -68.46 22.39
C ILE A 222 27.87 -69.96 22.62
N ASP A 223 29.05 -70.45 23.00
CA ASP A 223 29.21 -71.83 23.42
C ASP A 223 28.46 -72.10 24.73
N TYR A 224 27.84 -73.26 24.83
CA TYR A 224 27.08 -73.61 26.02
C TYR A 224 27.97 -73.83 27.25
N PHE A 225 29.17 -74.40 27.10
CA PHE A 225 30.06 -74.68 28.23
C PHE A 225 31.21 -73.68 28.25
N LEU A 226 31.21 -72.75 29.20
CA LEU A 226 32.27 -71.75 29.35
C LEU A 226 32.99 -71.94 30.70
N PRO A 227 34.22 -71.42 30.86
CA PRO A 227 35.03 -71.68 32.05
C PRO A 227 34.44 -71.08 33.34
N ASP A 228 33.64 -70.02 33.19
CA ASP A 228 33.04 -69.23 34.27
C ASP A 228 31.50 -69.32 34.31
N GLY A 229 30.90 -70.30 33.63
CA GLY A 229 29.46 -70.60 33.67
C GLY A 229 28.93 -71.25 32.40
N ASN A 230 27.60 -71.31 32.25
CA ASN A 230 26.97 -71.84 31.03
C ASN A 230 26.49 -70.72 30.10
N GLY A 231 26.41 -71.00 28.80
CA GLY A 231 26.00 -70.03 27.77
C GLY A 231 24.59 -69.45 27.97
N ASP A 232 23.67 -70.19 28.59
CA ASP A 232 22.32 -69.69 28.93
C ASP A 232 22.36 -68.58 29.99
N GLU A 233 23.38 -68.58 30.85
CA GLU A 233 23.61 -67.50 31.83
C GLU A 233 24.06 -66.22 31.12
N LEU A 234 24.99 -66.31 30.17
CA LEU A 234 25.39 -65.18 29.36
C LEU A 234 24.20 -64.64 28.53
N CYS A 235 23.39 -65.53 27.96
CA CYS A 235 22.19 -65.15 27.21
C CYS A 235 21.24 -64.28 28.06
N ARG A 236 20.91 -64.70 29.29
CA ARG A 236 20.08 -63.91 30.22
C ARG A 236 20.71 -62.57 30.58
N ARG A 237 22.02 -62.53 30.83
CA ARG A 237 22.75 -61.28 31.13
C ARG A 237 22.72 -60.30 29.96
N LEU A 238 22.90 -60.79 28.72
CA LEU A 238 22.81 -59.97 27.50
C LEU A 238 21.38 -59.46 27.25
N LYS A 239 20.34 -60.26 27.52
CA LYS A 239 18.94 -59.81 27.37
C LYS A 239 18.51 -58.79 28.43
N ALA A 240 19.10 -58.83 29.62
CA ALA A 240 18.81 -57.86 30.69
C ALA A 240 19.47 -56.48 30.47
N LEU A 241 20.50 -56.38 29.62
CA LEU A 241 21.19 -55.13 29.34
C LEU A 241 20.47 -54.36 28.20
N PRO A 242 20.05 -53.09 28.38
CA PRO A 242 19.35 -52.34 27.34
C PRO A 242 20.12 -52.24 26.01
N ALA A 243 21.45 -52.15 26.07
CA ALA A 243 22.32 -52.04 24.90
C ALA A 243 22.34 -53.29 24.01
N THR A 244 22.00 -54.47 24.56
CA THR A 244 22.06 -55.77 23.88
C THR A 244 20.73 -56.55 23.93
N ALA A 245 19.69 -55.98 24.54
CA ALA A 245 18.37 -56.61 24.69
C ALA A 245 17.76 -57.05 23.34
N ASN A 246 17.96 -56.24 22.30
CA ASN A 246 17.50 -56.51 20.94
C ASN A 246 18.51 -57.32 20.10
N GLY A 247 19.67 -57.67 20.66
CA GLY A 247 20.67 -58.49 19.99
C GLY A 247 20.16 -59.91 19.71
N THR A 248 20.50 -60.45 18.55
CA THR A 248 20.14 -61.82 18.17
C THR A 248 21.13 -62.79 18.79
N ILE A 249 20.66 -63.84 19.48
CA ILE A 249 21.54 -64.77 20.21
C ILE A 249 21.37 -66.20 19.67
N ALA A 250 22.45 -66.82 19.23
CA ALA A 250 22.53 -68.23 18.88
C ALA A 250 23.45 -68.96 19.85
N ILE A 251 23.08 -70.16 20.30
CA ILE A 251 23.94 -71.03 21.10
C ILE A 251 24.59 -72.07 20.21
N ILE A 252 25.88 -72.33 20.38
CA ILE A 252 26.58 -73.48 19.79
C ILE A 252 26.91 -74.49 20.90
N THR A 253 26.68 -75.79 20.69
CA THR A 253 26.94 -76.81 21.73
C THR A 253 27.47 -78.11 21.16
N GLY A 254 28.29 -78.84 21.94
CA GLY A 254 28.77 -80.18 21.59
C GLY A 254 27.83 -81.33 22.01
N THR A 255 26.71 -81.04 22.70
CA THR A 255 25.85 -82.07 23.32
C THR A 255 24.43 -82.07 22.75
N TYR A 256 23.89 -83.25 22.47
CA TYR A 256 22.49 -83.45 22.01
C TYR A 256 21.50 -83.61 23.16
N ARG A 257 21.69 -82.84 24.23
CA ARG A 257 20.84 -82.91 25.42
C ARG A 257 19.63 -81.99 25.28
N GLU A 258 18.42 -82.55 25.29
CA GLU A 258 17.17 -81.80 25.14
C GLU A 258 16.98 -80.74 26.26
N ASP A 259 17.40 -81.06 27.49
CA ASP A 259 17.34 -80.14 28.63
C ASP A 259 18.27 -78.92 28.47
N VAL A 260 19.34 -79.05 27.71
CA VAL A 260 20.25 -77.93 27.39
C VAL A 260 19.60 -77.00 26.36
N ILE A 261 19.08 -77.56 25.26
CA ILE A 261 18.44 -76.79 24.18
C ILE A 261 17.25 -75.98 24.72
N LYS A 262 16.40 -76.61 25.54
CA LYS A 262 15.23 -75.94 26.13
C LYS A 262 15.63 -74.74 27.00
N ARG A 263 16.63 -74.91 27.87
CA ARG A 263 17.15 -73.82 28.70
C ARG A 263 17.71 -72.66 27.88
N CYS A 264 18.39 -72.95 26.78
CA CYS A 264 18.94 -71.92 25.90
C CYS A 264 17.85 -71.07 25.23
N LEU A 265 16.80 -71.71 24.72
CA LEU A 265 15.67 -71.00 24.10
C LEU A 265 14.88 -70.19 25.14
N GLU A 266 14.62 -70.76 26.33
CA GLU A 266 13.98 -70.05 27.46
C GLU A 266 14.81 -68.86 27.96
N ALA A 267 16.14 -68.93 27.84
CA ALA A 267 17.04 -67.84 28.16
C ALA A 267 17.04 -66.69 27.13
N GLY A 268 16.38 -66.88 25.97
CA GLY A 268 16.25 -65.86 24.92
C GLY A 268 17.14 -66.08 23.68
N ALA A 269 17.72 -67.27 23.51
CA ALA A 269 18.37 -67.64 22.26
C ALA A 269 17.32 -67.90 21.16
N VAL A 270 17.59 -67.42 19.96
CA VAL A 270 16.73 -67.63 18.78
C VAL A 270 17.06 -68.91 18.02
N GLU A 271 18.25 -69.48 18.26
CA GLU A 271 18.76 -70.64 17.53
C GLU A 271 19.74 -71.43 18.41
N CYS A 272 19.78 -72.76 18.22
CA CYS A 272 20.76 -73.65 18.85
C CYS A 272 21.40 -74.55 17.79
N THR A 273 22.72 -74.45 17.65
CA THR A 273 23.54 -75.17 16.66
C THR A 273 24.50 -76.16 17.33
N PHE A 274 25.01 -77.12 16.55
CA PHE A 274 25.89 -78.16 17.09
C PHE A 274 27.32 -78.06 16.53
N LYS A 275 28.35 -78.20 17.40
CA LYS A 275 29.76 -78.09 16.99
C LYS A 275 30.21 -79.11 15.94
N ASN A 276 29.51 -80.25 15.86
CA ASN A 276 29.78 -81.34 14.91
C ASN A 276 28.96 -81.24 13.61
N GLU A 277 28.15 -80.20 13.43
CA GLU A 277 27.38 -80.03 12.20
C GLU A 277 28.27 -79.59 11.03
N ALA A 278 27.80 -79.85 9.80
CA ALA A 278 28.52 -79.41 8.61
C ALA A 278 28.64 -77.88 8.60
N LYS A 279 29.84 -77.36 8.34
CA LYS A 279 30.12 -75.90 8.34
C LYS A 279 29.19 -75.12 7.40
N GLU A 280 28.78 -75.73 6.29
CA GLU A 280 27.83 -75.15 5.34
C GLU A 280 26.43 -74.96 5.96
N LEU A 281 25.98 -75.90 6.79
CA LEU A 281 24.70 -75.81 7.49
C LEU A 281 24.73 -74.71 8.57
N PHE A 282 25.83 -74.63 9.33
CA PHE A 282 26.05 -73.55 10.29
C PHE A 282 25.98 -72.18 9.60
N LEU A 283 26.68 -72.01 8.47
CA LEU A 283 26.68 -70.77 7.70
C LEU A 283 25.29 -70.43 7.14
N ALA A 284 24.53 -71.42 6.66
CA ALA A 284 23.17 -71.20 6.16
C ALA A 284 22.23 -70.67 7.25
N ARG A 285 22.31 -71.22 8.47
CA ARG A 285 21.54 -70.73 9.63
C ARG A 285 21.94 -69.31 10.02
N MET A 286 23.24 -69.04 10.11
CA MET A 286 23.73 -67.68 10.42
C MET A 286 23.31 -66.67 9.34
N GLY A 287 23.31 -67.07 8.06
CA GLY A 287 22.79 -66.26 6.95
C GLY A 287 21.30 -65.94 7.07
N GLY A 288 20.49 -66.89 7.54
CA GLY A 288 19.08 -66.66 7.86
C GLY A 288 18.87 -65.61 8.94
N LEU A 289 19.61 -65.73 10.06
CA LEU A 289 19.57 -64.77 11.16
C LEU A 289 20.07 -63.37 10.71
N ALA A 290 21.16 -63.32 9.95
CA ALA A 290 21.70 -62.09 9.40
C ALA A 290 20.70 -61.33 8.51
N ARG A 291 19.94 -62.06 7.67
CA ARG A 291 18.90 -61.47 6.82
C ARG A 291 17.78 -60.83 7.66
N GLN A 292 17.34 -61.50 8.72
CA GLN A 292 16.32 -60.97 9.62
C GLN A 292 16.78 -59.67 10.31
N ILE A 293 18.02 -59.65 10.82
CA ILE A 293 18.61 -58.47 11.46
C ILE A 293 18.63 -57.28 10.49
N ARG A 294 19.03 -57.50 9.23
CA ARG A 294 19.07 -56.45 8.21
C ARG A 294 17.70 -55.86 7.88
N LEU A 295 16.66 -56.69 7.76
CA LEU A 295 15.31 -56.21 7.48
C LEU A 295 14.80 -55.30 8.60
N GLN A 296 15.07 -55.65 9.86
CA GLN A 296 14.71 -54.82 11.01
C GLN A 296 15.48 -53.49 11.03
N LYS A 297 16.81 -53.53 10.79
CA LYS A 297 17.62 -52.30 10.70
C LYS A 297 17.16 -51.38 9.57
N ASN A 298 16.87 -51.93 8.40
CA ASN A 298 16.44 -51.14 7.25
C ASN A 298 15.10 -50.42 7.50
N ALA A 299 14.12 -51.11 8.09
CA ALA A 299 12.83 -50.50 8.42
C ALA A 299 12.97 -49.38 9.46
N GLY A 300 13.80 -49.57 10.50
CA GLY A 300 14.07 -48.53 11.50
C GLY A 300 14.79 -47.32 10.90
N ASN A 301 15.82 -47.56 10.08
CA ASN A 301 16.58 -46.49 9.42
C ASN A 301 15.71 -45.68 8.45
N GLU A 302 14.81 -46.32 7.70
CA GLU A 302 13.94 -45.62 6.76
C GLU A 302 12.93 -44.72 7.49
N ARG A 303 12.37 -45.19 8.61
CA ARG A 303 11.49 -44.36 9.45
C ARG A 303 12.23 -43.14 10.01
N GLN A 304 13.41 -43.35 10.58
CA GLN A 304 14.24 -42.26 11.09
C GLN A 304 14.66 -41.27 9.99
N ARG A 305 14.86 -41.75 8.77
CA ARG A 305 15.16 -40.91 7.61
C ARG A 305 13.96 -40.03 7.21
N LEU A 306 12.76 -40.60 7.17
CA LEU A 306 11.53 -39.86 6.87
C LEU A 306 11.27 -38.78 7.94
N ASP A 307 11.43 -39.11 9.23
CA ASP A 307 11.29 -38.15 10.33
C ASP A 307 12.34 -37.03 10.23
N GLY A 308 13.59 -37.37 9.85
CA GLY A 308 14.65 -36.40 9.61
C GLY A 308 14.39 -35.46 8.43
N ILE A 309 13.82 -35.97 7.33
CA ILE A 309 13.42 -35.15 6.18
C ILE A 309 12.32 -34.19 6.59
N LEU A 310 11.24 -34.67 7.21
CA LEU A 310 10.08 -33.86 7.60
C LEU A 310 10.41 -32.84 8.70
N GLY A 311 11.39 -33.14 9.56
CA GLY A 311 11.91 -32.21 10.57
C GLY A 311 12.85 -31.12 10.02
N SER A 312 13.41 -31.32 8.81
CA SER A 312 14.29 -30.35 8.13
C SER A 312 13.53 -29.35 7.24
N VAL A 313 12.25 -29.61 6.97
CA VAL A 313 11.39 -28.72 6.18
C VAL A 313 11.01 -27.50 7.02
N GLY A 314 11.27 -26.30 6.50
CA GLY A 314 10.95 -25.02 7.15
C GLY A 314 9.46 -24.67 7.16
N ASP A 315 8.64 -25.45 6.45
CA ASP A 315 7.18 -25.34 6.42
C ASP A 315 6.54 -26.28 7.46
N GLY A 316 5.46 -25.84 8.08
CA GLY A 316 4.61 -26.67 8.91
C GLY A 316 3.80 -27.63 8.05
N VAL A 317 3.72 -28.90 8.44
CA VAL A 317 2.96 -29.93 7.74
C VAL A 317 2.10 -30.70 8.74
N PHE A 318 0.81 -30.83 8.48
CA PHE A 318 -0.06 -31.76 9.20
C PHE A 318 -0.99 -32.51 8.25
N GLY A 319 -1.34 -33.75 8.61
CA GLY A 319 -2.27 -34.60 7.89
C GLY A 319 -3.59 -34.70 8.64
N VAL A 320 -4.70 -34.68 7.89
CA VAL A 320 -6.05 -34.86 8.41
C VAL A 320 -6.81 -35.95 7.64
N ASP A 321 -7.75 -36.61 8.30
CA ASP A 321 -8.73 -37.48 7.62
C ASP A 321 -9.84 -36.67 6.91
N ALA A 322 -10.80 -37.36 6.28
CA ALA A 322 -11.93 -36.73 5.58
C ALA A 322 -12.89 -35.94 6.49
N GLN A 323 -12.79 -36.10 7.81
CA GLN A 323 -13.56 -35.38 8.82
C GLN A 323 -12.75 -34.21 9.43
N GLY A 324 -11.48 -34.04 9.04
CA GLY A 324 -10.58 -33.01 9.57
C GLY A 324 -9.84 -33.43 10.84
N VAL A 325 -9.82 -34.71 11.19
CA VAL A 325 -9.10 -35.22 12.38
C VAL A 325 -7.62 -35.38 12.06
N ILE A 326 -6.76 -34.77 12.87
CA ILE A 326 -5.31 -34.75 12.68
C ILE A 326 -4.72 -36.14 12.98
N ASN A 327 -4.02 -36.73 12.02
CA ASN A 327 -3.37 -38.04 12.13
C ASN A 327 -1.83 -37.98 12.04
N PHE A 328 -1.29 -36.83 11.63
CA PHE A 328 0.12 -36.59 11.46
C PHE A 328 0.42 -35.10 11.65
N VAL A 329 1.54 -34.75 12.27
CA VAL A 329 2.03 -33.38 12.38
C VAL A 329 3.56 -33.39 12.44
N ASN A 330 4.22 -32.52 11.67
CA ASN A 330 5.68 -32.42 11.71
C ASN A 330 6.16 -31.48 12.85
N PRO A 331 7.43 -31.58 13.26
CA PRO A 331 7.98 -30.72 14.32
C PRO A 331 7.90 -29.22 14.03
N THR A 332 7.97 -28.81 12.76
CA THR A 332 7.87 -27.40 12.38
C THR A 332 6.47 -26.85 12.63
N ALA A 333 5.41 -27.61 12.31
CA ALA A 333 4.03 -27.23 12.60
C ALA A 333 3.78 -27.10 14.11
N LEU A 334 4.33 -28.02 14.91
CA LEU A 334 4.23 -27.94 16.39
C LEU A 334 4.82 -26.64 16.92
N ARG A 335 6.02 -26.26 16.47
CA ARG A 335 6.66 -25.00 16.87
C ARG A 335 5.84 -23.78 16.45
N MET A 336 5.36 -23.74 15.20
CA MET A 336 4.57 -22.61 14.68
C MET A 336 3.22 -22.46 15.41
N LEU A 337 2.61 -23.57 15.82
CA LEU A 337 1.33 -23.59 16.54
C LEU A 337 1.50 -23.54 18.08
N GLY A 338 2.74 -23.50 18.59
CA GLY A 338 3.04 -23.38 20.01
C GLY A 338 2.85 -24.67 20.84
N HIS A 339 2.82 -25.85 20.22
CA HIS A 339 2.66 -27.14 20.91
C HIS A 339 4.03 -27.81 21.18
N GLU A 340 4.21 -28.38 22.37
CA GLU A 340 5.44 -29.09 22.76
C GLU A 340 5.53 -30.52 22.19
N ASP A 341 4.39 -31.20 22.04
CA ASP A 341 4.33 -32.61 21.66
C ASP A 341 3.17 -32.90 20.70
N GLU A 342 3.36 -33.88 19.80
CA GLU A 342 2.35 -34.26 18.80
C GLU A 342 1.06 -34.82 19.42
N SER A 343 1.14 -35.44 20.61
CA SER A 343 -0.05 -35.97 21.30
C SER A 343 -1.08 -34.88 21.66
N ALA A 344 -0.68 -33.61 21.68
CA ALA A 344 -1.58 -32.48 21.91
C ALA A 344 -2.48 -32.17 20.71
N LEU A 345 -2.10 -32.57 19.49
CA LEU A 345 -2.87 -32.32 18.27
C LEU A 345 -3.42 -33.59 17.63
N LEU A 346 -2.74 -34.73 17.79
CA LEU A 346 -3.18 -36.01 17.23
C LEU A 346 -4.57 -36.40 17.78
N GLY A 347 -5.48 -36.72 16.86
CA GLY A 347 -6.87 -37.07 17.17
C GLY A 347 -7.80 -35.87 17.39
N MET A 348 -7.29 -34.63 17.37
CA MET A 348 -8.13 -33.43 17.40
C MET A 348 -8.64 -33.04 16.02
N ASN A 349 -9.73 -32.29 15.97
CA ASN A 349 -10.22 -31.72 14.72
C ASN A 349 -9.47 -30.42 14.40
N ALA A 350 -8.85 -30.33 13.22
CA ALA A 350 -8.08 -29.17 12.79
C ALA A 350 -8.93 -27.87 12.74
N GLN A 351 -10.22 -27.97 12.40
CA GLN A 351 -11.12 -26.81 12.44
C GLN A 351 -11.23 -26.22 13.83
N HIS A 352 -11.29 -27.05 14.86
CA HIS A 352 -11.45 -26.58 16.23
C HIS A 352 -10.12 -26.20 16.89
N ALA A 353 -9.04 -26.85 16.49
CA ALA A 353 -7.73 -26.67 17.12
C ALA A 353 -6.89 -25.56 16.46
N ILE A 354 -6.96 -25.41 15.12
CA ILE A 354 -6.00 -24.62 14.35
C ILE A 354 -6.67 -23.45 13.62
N HIS A 355 -7.83 -23.65 13.00
CA HIS A 355 -8.47 -22.61 12.15
C HIS A 355 -9.95 -22.39 12.50
N HIS A 356 -10.19 -22.17 13.80
CA HIS A 356 -11.54 -22.03 14.37
C HIS A 356 -12.18 -20.64 14.18
N SER A 357 -11.39 -19.63 13.82
CA SER A 357 -11.85 -18.24 13.64
C SER A 357 -11.25 -17.62 12.38
N ASP A 358 -11.93 -16.62 11.83
CA ASP A 358 -11.43 -15.79 10.73
C ASP A 358 -10.31 -14.82 11.16
N GLU A 359 -9.80 -14.04 10.21
CA GLU A 359 -8.72 -13.06 10.44
C GLU A 359 -9.09 -11.92 11.42
N HIS A 360 -10.37 -11.74 11.72
CA HIS A 360 -10.88 -10.76 12.69
C HIS A 360 -11.21 -11.40 14.05
N GLY A 361 -10.93 -12.70 14.22
CA GLY A 361 -11.17 -13.43 15.47
C GLY A 361 -12.61 -13.92 15.64
N ARG A 362 -13.48 -13.76 14.63
CA ARG A 362 -14.85 -14.28 14.68
C ARG A 362 -14.82 -15.80 14.48
N ALA A 363 -15.47 -16.53 15.38
CA ALA A 363 -15.58 -17.99 15.29
C ALA A 363 -16.32 -18.42 14.01
N LEU A 364 -15.71 -19.35 13.27
CA LEU A 364 -16.24 -19.94 12.06
C LEU A 364 -17.05 -21.19 12.38
N ARG A 365 -18.23 -21.33 11.77
CA ARG A 365 -19.02 -22.56 11.82
C ARG A 365 -18.46 -23.59 10.83
N ASP A 366 -18.71 -24.87 11.07
CA ASP A 366 -18.24 -25.97 10.20
C ASP A 366 -18.65 -25.81 8.74
N ASP A 367 -19.83 -25.24 8.47
CA ASP A 367 -20.34 -24.97 7.12
C ASP A 367 -19.69 -23.74 6.47
N GLU A 368 -19.14 -22.82 7.27
CA GLU A 368 -18.46 -21.61 6.81
C GLU A 368 -16.95 -21.81 6.63
N SER A 369 -16.37 -22.91 7.14
CA SER A 369 -14.93 -23.19 7.06
C SER A 369 -14.49 -23.63 5.66
N PRO A 370 -13.66 -22.81 4.96
CA PRO A 370 -13.14 -23.19 3.65
C PRO A 370 -12.26 -24.44 3.72
N MET A 371 -11.48 -24.57 4.80
CA MET A 371 -10.58 -25.70 5.00
C MET A 371 -11.34 -27.01 5.22
N LEU A 372 -12.39 -27.00 6.04
CA LEU A 372 -13.19 -28.20 6.31
C LEU A 372 -13.97 -28.66 5.07
N GLN A 373 -14.43 -27.72 4.24
CA GLN A 373 -15.04 -28.05 2.95
C GLN A 373 -14.06 -28.79 2.04
N VAL A 374 -12.81 -28.33 1.97
CA VAL A 374 -11.76 -28.90 1.12
C VAL A 374 -11.34 -30.30 1.58
N TYR A 375 -11.22 -30.51 2.89
CA TYR A 375 -10.94 -31.83 3.47
C TYR A 375 -12.00 -32.86 3.05
N ARG A 376 -13.27 -32.44 2.95
CA ARG A 376 -14.40 -33.27 2.54
C ARG A 376 -14.46 -33.46 1.02
N SER A 377 -14.26 -32.39 0.24
CA SER A 377 -14.44 -32.38 -1.23
C SER A 377 -13.29 -33.04 -2.01
N ASN A 378 -12.15 -33.30 -1.38
CA ASN A 378 -10.94 -33.84 -2.03
C ASN A 378 -10.36 -32.89 -3.09
N GLU A 379 -10.65 -31.61 -2.97
CA GLU A 379 -10.07 -30.59 -3.82
C GLU A 379 -8.67 -30.22 -3.33
N SER A 380 -7.81 -29.77 -4.24
CA SER A 380 -6.54 -29.18 -3.88
C SER A 380 -6.68 -27.67 -3.87
N ILE A 381 -6.21 -27.03 -2.81
CA ILE A 381 -6.03 -25.58 -2.76
C ILE A 381 -4.54 -25.31 -2.64
N ALA A 382 -4.02 -24.42 -3.49
CA ALA A 382 -2.64 -23.99 -3.44
C ALA A 382 -2.57 -22.52 -3.04
N ARG A 383 -1.68 -22.20 -2.10
CA ARG A 383 -1.28 -20.83 -1.73
C ARG A 383 -2.44 -19.91 -1.39
N ILE A 384 -3.23 -20.29 -0.39
CA ILE A 384 -4.18 -19.37 0.24
C ILE A 384 -3.53 -18.72 1.46
N GLU A 385 -3.74 -17.42 1.61
CA GLU A 385 -3.39 -16.72 2.83
C GLU A 385 -4.56 -16.80 3.81
N THR A 386 -4.27 -17.20 5.04
CA THR A 386 -5.26 -17.31 6.11
C THR A 386 -4.59 -17.13 7.48
N VAL A 387 -5.35 -17.34 8.55
CA VAL A 387 -4.84 -17.27 9.93
C VAL A 387 -5.05 -18.61 10.61
N PHE A 388 -3.96 -19.13 11.17
CA PHE A 388 -4.01 -20.23 12.13
C PHE A 388 -3.87 -19.67 13.54
N TRP A 389 -4.39 -20.38 14.52
CA TRP A 389 -4.42 -19.97 15.91
C TRP A 389 -3.53 -20.91 16.71
N ASN A 390 -2.57 -20.35 17.44
CA ASN A 390 -1.67 -21.13 18.28
C ASN A 390 -2.33 -21.51 19.62
N VAL A 391 -1.64 -22.30 20.45
CA VAL A 391 -2.14 -22.74 21.76
C VAL A 391 -2.47 -21.57 22.71
N GLU A 392 -1.82 -20.41 22.54
CA GLU A 392 -2.04 -19.19 23.33
C GLU A 392 -3.20 -18.34 22.78
N ARG A 393 -3.87 -18.79 21.71
CA ARG A 393 -4.92 -18.09 20.96
C ARG A 393 -4.45 -16.81 20.28
N GLU A 394 -3.19 -16.75 19.90
CA GLU A 394 -2.66 -15.70 19.03
C GLU A 394 -2.80 -16.11 17.56
N ALA A 395 -3.09 -15.11 16.72
CA ALA A 395 -3.20 -15.28 15.29
C ALA A 395 -1.80 -15.39 14.65
N VAL A 396 -1.57 -16.50 13.96
CA VAL A 396 -0.39 -16.78 13.13
C VAL A 396 -0.81 -16.64 11.67
N PRO A 397 -0.43 -15.55 10.97
CA PRO A 397 -0.71 -15.40 9.56
C PRO A 397 0.06 -16.45 8.76
N VAL A 398 -0.62 -17.23 7.93
CA VAL A 398 -0.01 -18.32 7.17
C VAL A 398 -0.36 -18.26 5.69
N GLU A 399 0.60 -18.57 4.82
CA GLU A 399 0.32 -19.07 3.47
C GLU A 399 0.21 -20.59 3.57
N CYS A 400 -0.90 -21.18 3.16
CA CYS A 400 -1.11 -22.62 3.23
C CYS A 400 -1.65 -23.23 1.93
N SER A 401 -1.38 -24.51 1.75
CA SER A 401 -1.85 -25.35 0.66
C SER A 401 -2.41 -26.66 1.22
N VAL A 402 -3.52 -27.13 0.67
CA VAL A 402 -4.16 -28.38 1.02
C VAL A 402 -4.09 -29.32 -0.18
N LEU A 403 -3.52 -30.49 0.02
CA LEU A 403 -3.30 -31.51 -1.01
C LEU A 403 -4.00 -32.81 -0.59
N PRO A 404 -4.63 -33.57 -1.50
CA PRO A 404 -5.19 -34.87 -1.18
C PRO A 404 -4.07 -35.88 -0.82
N LEU A 405 -4.34 -36.74 0.17
CA LEU A 405 -3.42 -37.79 0.62
C LEU A 405 -3.97 -39.18 0.26
N ASP A 406 -3.29 -39.83 -0.69
CA ASP A 406 -3.58 -41.19 -1.14
C ASP A 406 -2.44 -42.14 -0.78
N ILE A 407 -2.75 -43.22 -0.05
CA ILE A 407 -1.79 -44.28 0.30
C ILE A 407 -2.29 -45.60 -0.31
N GLY A 408 -1.48 -46.20 -1.18
CA GLY A 408 -1.82 -47.50 -1.81
C GLY A 408 -3.07 -47.45 -2.70
N GLY A 409 -3.40 -46.29 -3.27
CA GLY A 409 -4.59 -46.09 -4.10
C GLY A 409 -5.90 -45.94 -3.31
N ARG A 410 -5.82 -45.77 -1.98
CA ARG A 410 -6.95 -45.49 -1.10
C ARG A 410 -6.80 -44.09 -0.50
N ARG A 411 -7.90 -43.33 -0.54
CA ARG A 411 -8.01 -42.02 0.08
C ARG A 411 -7.90 -42.15 1.60
N GLU A 412 -6.91 -41.49 2.17
CA GLU A 412 -6.68 -41.41 3.61
C GLU A 412 -7.10 -40.03 4.17
N GLY A 413 -7.04 -38.98 3.35
CA GLY A 413 -7.51 -37.64 3.73
C GLY A 413 -6.80 -36.52 2.97
N SER A 414 -6.30 -35.51 3.70
CA SER A 414 -5.60 -34.36 3.12
C SER A 414 -4.35 -34.01 3.92
N MET A 415 -3.33 -33.51 3.24
CA MET A 415 -2.10 -32.95 3.80
C MET A 415 -2.14 -31.42 3.67
N VAL A 416 -1.94 -30.73 4.77
CA VAL A 416 -1.85 -29.27 4.83
C VAL A 416 -0.39 -28.88 5.01
N VAL A 417 0.11 -28.06 4.10
CA VAL A 417 1.45 -27.47 4.17
C VAL A 417 1.28 -25.97 4.36
N PHE A 418 1.91 -25.39 5.37
CA PHE A 418 1.76 -23.97 5.69
C PHE A 418 3.08 -23.33 6.11
N ARG A 419 3.20 -22.03 5.87
CA ARG A 419 4.34 -21.21 6.25
C ARG A 419 3.86 -19.97 6.98
N ASP A 420 4.54 -19.62 8.06
CA ASP A 420 4.35 -18.34 8.74
C ASP A 420 4.80 -17.17 7.84
N ILE A 421 3.88 -16.25 7.55
CA ILE A 421 4.11 -15.05 6.73
C ILE A 421 4.08 -13.75 7.57
N GLY A 422 4.11 -13.85 8.90
CA GLY A 422 4.08 -12.69 9.80
C GLY A 422 5.16 -11.65 9.52
N GLU A 423 6.42 -12.08 9.34
CA GLU A 423 7.54 -11.18 9.00
C GLU A 423 7.44 -10.57 7.59
N HIS A 424 6.90 -11.30 6.62
CA HIS A 424 6.74 -10.81 5.24
C HIS A 424 5.61 -9.78 5.16
N ARG A 425 4.45 -10.05 5.77
CA ARG A 425 3.32 -9.11 5.82
C ARG A 425 3.69 -7.82 6.56
N THR A 426 4.47 -7.90 7.64
CA THR A 426 4.91 -6.71 8.37
C THR A 426 5.93 -5.90 7.57
N THR A 427 6.85 -6.55 6.85
CA THR A 427 7.84 -5.87 5.99
C THR A 427 7.18 -5.19 4.79
N ASP A 428 6.31 -5.88 4.07
CA ASP A 428 5.60 -5.31 2.91
C ASP A 428 4.67 -4.17 3.33
N ARG A 429 3.98 -4.33 4.47
CA ARG A 429 3.17 -3.26 5.04
C ARG A 429 4.01 -2.06 5.47
N MET A 430 5.16 -2.27 6.11
CA MET A 430 6.10 -1.20 6.45
C MET A 430 6.64 -0.49 5.19
N HIS A 431 6.98 -1.23 4.13
CA HIS A 431 7.42 -0.66 2.85
C HIS A 431 6.31 0.15 2.18
N TRP A 432 5.08 -0.35 2.22
CA TRP A 432 3.93 0.35 1.68
C TRP A 432 3.64 1.62 2.49
N GLU A 433 3.64 1.58 3.83
CA GLU A 433 3.43 2.76 4.70
C GLU A 433 4.57 3.80 4.58
N LEU A 434 5.78 3.40 4.16
CA LEU A 434 6.87 4.34 3.83
C LEU A 434 6.59 5.17 2.58
N ILE A 435 5.70 4.71 1.70
CA ILE A 435 5.37 5.34 0.41
C ILE A 435 3.96 5.92 0.44
N HIS A 436 3.03 5.31 1.17
CA HIS A 436 1.60 5.60 1.15
C HIS A 436 1.06 6.07 2.50
N ASP A 437 -0.04 6.83 2.45
CA ASP A 437 -0.87 7.16 3.60
C ASP A 437 -1.88 6.03 3.88
N PRO A 438 -1.94 5.49 5.10
CA PRO A 438 -2.77 4.32 5.41
C PRO A 438 -4.27 4.58 5.42
N LEU A 439 -4.71 5.84 5.56
CA LEU A 439 -6.14 6.16 5.54
C LEU A 439 -6.68 6.23 4.10
N THR A 440 -5.92 6.85 3.20
CA THR A 440 -6.39 7.17 1.84
C THR A 440 -5.82 6.26 0.76
N GLY A 441 -4.74 5.52 1.03
CA GLY A 441 -4.00 4.74 0.03
C GLY A 441 -3.16 5.58 -0.93
N LEU A 442 -3.26 6.91 -0.86
CA LEU A 442 -2.47 7.84 -1.67
C LEU A 442 -0.99 7.82 -1.27
N PHE A 443 -0.13 8.45 -2.07
CA PHE A 443 1.24 8.68 -1.63
C PHE A 443 1.28 9.55 -0.38
N ASN A 444 2.28 9.32 0.48
CA ASN A 444 2.54 10.18 1.63
C ASN A 444 3.37 11.41 1.22
N GLY A 445 3.38 12.44 2.07
CA GLY A 445 4.09 13.69 1.79
C GLY A 445 5.59 13.53 1.55
N ARG A 446 6.23 12.51 2.15
CA ARG A 446 7.66 12.24 1.96
C ARG A 446 7.95 11.74 0.55
N HIS A 447 7.18 10.76 0.06
CA HIS A 447 7.35 10.24 -1.30
C HIS A 447 6.95 11.28 -2.34
N PHE A 448 5.89 12.06 -2.07
CA PHE A 448 5.50 13.18 -2.92
C PHE A 448 6.62 14.19 -3.16
N ALA A 449 7.34 14.59 -2.11
CA ALA A 449 8.46 15.51 -2.24
C ALA A 449 9.59 14.96 -3.14
N GLN A 450 9.82 13.64 -3.12
CA GLN A 450 10.79 12.97 -4.01
C GLN A 450 10.33 13.05 -5.47
N LEU A 451 9.06 12.74 -5.75
CA LEU A 451 8.49 12.81 -7.10
C LEU A 451 8.47 14.26 -7.63
N LEU A 452 8.18 15.24 -6.78
CA LEU A 452 8.26 16.66 -7.12
C LEU A 452 9.69 17.09 -7.47
N ALA A 453 10.69 16.64 -6.71
CA ALA A 453 12.09 16.91 -7.02
C ALA A 453 12.52 16.30 -8.38
N GLN A 454 12.01 15.11 -8.71
CA GLN A 454 12.23 14.48 -10.02
C GLN A 454 11.57 15.28 -11.15
N ASP A 455 10.34 15.78 -10.98
CA ASP A 455 9.67 16.62 -11.99
C ASP A 455 10.43 17.94 -12.22
N ILE A 456 10.94 18.58 -11.15
CA ILE A 456 11.77 19.78 -11.25
C ILE A 456 13.06 19.49 -12.05
N ALA A 457 13.73 18.37 -11.76
CA ALA A 457 14.94 17.97 -12.50
C ALA A 457 14.63 17.74 -14.00
N ARG A 458 13.54 17.02 -14.30
CA ARG A 458 13.08 16.78 -15.67
C ARG A 458 12.83 18.07 -16.44
N ARG A 459 12.27 19.10 -15.78
CA ARG A 459 11.99 20.42 -16.38
C ARG A 459 13.22 21.27 -16.62
N ARG A 460 14.25 21.13 -15.78
CA ARG A 460 15.54 21.80 -16.01
C ARG A 460 16.16 21.36 -17.34
N GLU A 461 16.01 20.08 -17.68
CA GLU A 461 16.52 19.47 -18.90
C GLU A 461 15.62 19.73 -20.13
N HIS A 462 14.32 19.46 -20.01
CA HIS A 462 13.40 19.42 -21.15
C HIS A 462 12.52 20.67 -21.31
N GLY A 463 12.49 21.57 -20.31
CA GLY A 463 11.59 22.72 -20.27
C GLY A 463 10.13 22.35 -19.97
N GLY A 464 9.23 23.29 -20.27
CA GLY A 464 7.79 23.15 -20.02
C GLY A 464 7.36 23.50 -18.59
N TYR A 465 6.05 23.57 -18.36
CA TYR A 465 5.45 23.96 -17.08
C TYR A 465 4.64 22.85 -16.43
N GLY A 466 4.69 22.83 -15.11
CA GLY A 466 3.91 21.98 -14.22
C GLY A 466 3.27 22.84 -13.16
N ALA A 467 2.43 22.23 -12.33
CA ALA A 467 1.83 22.95 -11.22
C ALA A 467 1.66 22.04 -10.02
N LEU A 468 2.04 22.55 -8.86
CA LEU A 468 1.70 21.98 -7.58
C LEU A 468 0.40 22.62 -7.09
N LEU A 469 -0.60 21.81 -6.83
CA LEU A 469 -1.86 22.19 -6.20
C LEU A 469 -1.82 21.70 -4.75
N TYR A 470 -1.99 22.60 -3.81
CA TYR A 470 -2.01 22.37 -2.37
C TYR A 470 -3.43 22.61 -1.84
N PHE A 471 -4.05 21.56 -1.33
CA PHE A 471 -5.40 21.59 -0.81
C PHE A 471 -5.39 21.57 0.70
N ASP A 472 -6.32 22.31 1.30
CA ASP A 472 -6.54 22.32 2.74
C ASP A 472 -8.05 22.45 3.00
N ILE A 473 -8.67 21.39 3.55
CA ILE A 473 -10.12 21.32 3.76
C ILE A 473 -10.52 22.40 4.77
N ASP A 474 -11.51 23.20 4.41
CA ASP A 474 -11.90 24.32 5.25
C ASP A 474 -12.64 23.85 6.50
N ARG A 475 -12.30 24.48 7.63
CA ARG A 475 -12.92 24.23 8.95
C ARG A 475 -12.85 22.75 9.39
N TYR A 476 -11.89 21.97 8.90
CA TYR A 476 -11.76 20.54 9.23
C TYR A 476 -11.74 20.24 10.73
N THR A 477 -10.98 21.00 11.53
CA THR A 477 -10.95 20.84 12.99
C THR A 477 -12.35 20.93 13.61
N HIS A 478 -13.16 21.90 13.15
CA HIS A 478 -14.54 22.04 13.62
C HIS A 478 -15.43 20.86 13.20
N ILE A 479 -15.21 20.30 12.01
CA ILE A 479 -15.91 19.10 11.54
C ILE A 479 -15.58 17.90 12.44
N VAL A 480 -14.30 17.72 12.81
CA VAL A 480 -13.86 16.65 13.70
C VAL A 480 -14.39 16.85 15.13
N ASP A 481 -14.35 18.08 15.64
CA ASP A 481 -14.81 18.40 16.99
C ASP A 481 -16.34 18.17 17.14
N ALA A 482 -17.11 18.47 16.10
CA ALA A 482 -18.57 18.35 16.13
C ALA A 482 -19.10 16.98 15.66
N GLY A 483 -18.45 16.33 14.69
CA GLY A 483 -18.87 15.05 14.10
C GLY A 483 -18.09 13.83 14.59
N GLY A 484 -16.98 14.04 15.28
CA GLY A 484 -16.05 12.98 15.70
C GLY A 484 -15.05 12.59 14.62
N ALA A 485 -13.97 11.90 15.04
CA ALA A 485 -12.86 11.53 14.16
C ALA A 485 -13.28 10.69 12.95
N ALA A 486 -14.23 9.76 13.12
CA ALA A 486 -14.73 8.91 12.03
C ALA A 486 -15.37 9.71 10.88
N VAL A 487 -16.03 10.85 11.18
CA VAL A 487 -16.61 11.73 10.16
C VAL A 487 -15.52 12.47 9.39
N GLY A 488 -14.49 12.95 10.10
CA GLY A 488 -13.31 13.58 9.48
C GLY A 488 -12.55 12.62 8.58
N ASP A 489 -12.25 11.41 9.06
CA ASP A 489 -11.53 10.38 8.31
C ASP A 489 -12.28 9.97 7.03
N ARG A 490 -13.60 9.84 7.12
CA ARG A 490 -14.44 9.56 5.95
C ARG A 490 -14.44 10.71 4.95
N LEU A 491 -14.53 11.96 5.42
CA LEU A 491 -14.47 13.12 4.53
C LEU A 491 -13.14 13.21 3.78
N VAL A 492 -12.04 12.92 4.46
CA VAL A 492 -10.70 12.85 3.87
C VAL A 492 -10.63 11.74 2.80
N ALA A 493 -11.19 10.57 3.08
CA ALA A 493 -11.24 9.46 2.11
C ALA A 493 -12.11 9.80 0.88
N ASP A 494 -13.30 10.38 1.09
CA ASP A 494 -14.21 10.79 0.02
C ASP A 494 -13.56 11.85 -0.88
N PHE A 495 -12.86 12.82 -0.29
CA PHE A 495 -12.14 13.85 -1.04
C PHE A 495 -10.95 13.28 -1.82
N ALA A 496 -10.19 12.34 -1.24
CA ALA A 496 -9.12 11.62 -1.93
C ALA A 496 -9.65 10.87 -3.17
N GLU A 497 -10.78 10.18 -3.04
CA GLU A 497 -11.43 9.48 -4.15
C GLU A 497 -11.91 10.45 -5.23
N ALA A 498 -12.51 11.57 -4.84
CA ALA A 498 -12.98 12.61 -5.75
C ALA A 498 -11.84 13.19 -6.59
N LEU A 499 -10.69 13.53 -5.96
CA LEU A 499 -9.50 13.99 -6.67
C LEU A 499 -8.95 12.90 -7.60
N GLY A 500 -8.88 11.66 -7.12
CA GLY A 500 -8.37 10.50 -7.86
C GLY A 500 -9.07 10.26 -9.20
N LYS A 501 -10.40 10.44 -9.26
CA LYS A 501 -11.22 10.25 -10.48
C LYS A 501 -10.90 11.22 -11.61
N ARG A 502 -10.26 12.36 -11.33
CA ARG A 502 -9.94 13.41 -12.31
C ARG A 502 -8.48 13.40 -12.77
N LEU A 503 -7.63 12.56 -12.16
CA LEU A 503 -6.20 12.49 -12.46
C LEU A 503 -5.94 11.94 -13.87
N ARG A 504 -4.94 12.49 -14.54
CA ARG A 504 -4.43 11.97 -15.82
C ARG A 504 -3.23 11.05 -15.57
N GLU A 505 -2.86 10.31 -16.60
CA GLU A 505 -1.63 9.52 -16.59
C GLU A 505 -0.42 10.46 -16.35
N GLY A 506 0.32 10.18 -15.29
CA GLY A 506 1.48 10.98 -14.87
C GLY A 506 1.18 12.08 -13.86
N ASP A 507 -0.07 12.38 -13.51
CA ASP A 507 -0.37 13.24 -12.36
C ASP A 507 -0.11 12.48 -11.05
N VAL A 508 0.39 13.17 -10.03
CA VAL A 508 0.75 12.56 -8.74
C VAL A 508 -0.09 13.18 -7.64
N LEU A 509 -0.88 12.37 -6.93
CA LEU A 509 -1.70 12.80 -5.80
C LEU A 509 -1.16 12.19 -4.50
N ALA A 510 -1.06 13.02 -3.46
CA ALA A 510 -0.59 12.63 -2.14
C ALA A 510 -1.41 13.28 -1.03
N ARG A 511 -1.51 12.59 0.10
CA ARG A 511 -1.91 13.21 1.37
C ARG A 511 -0.65 13.62 2.12
N LEU A 512 -0.57 14.88 2.49
CA LEU A 512 0.59 15.41 3.20
C LEU A 512 0.48 15.11 4.69
N GLU A 513 -0.60 15.59 5.31
CA GLU A 513 -0.84 15.48 6.75
C GLU A 513 -2.28 15.93 7.06
N GLY A 514 -3.01 15.17 7.91
CA GLY A 514 -4.36 15.55 8.35
C GLY A 514 -5.33 15.76 7.19
N ASP A 515 -5.80 16.98 7.01
CA ASP A 515 -6.75 17.45 6.00
C ASP A 515 -6.10 18.04 4.75
N ARG A 516 -4.77 17.91 4.62
CA ARG A 516 -3.99 18.58 3.57
C ARG A 516 -3.51 17.60 2.51
N PHE A 517 -3.69 17.98 1.25
CA PHE A 517 -3.33 17.18 0.08
C PHE A 517 -2.44 17.97 -0.87
N ALA A 518 -1.66 17.25 -1.67
CA ALA A 518 -0.86 17.81 -2.74
C ALA A 518 -1.08 17.03 -4.04
N LEU A 519 -1.28 17.77 -5.14
CA LEU A 519 -1.39 17.24 -6.49
C LEU A 519 -0.34 17.90 -7.37
N LEU A 520 0.51 17.09 -7.99
CA LEU A 520 1.44 17.54 -9.01
C LEU A 520 0.87 17.26 -10.40
N LEU A 521 0.60 18.34 -11.13
CA LEU A 521 0.26 18.31 -12.55
C LEU A 521 1.55 18.35 -13.37
N THR A 522 1.87 17.24 -14.03
CA THR A 522 3.16 17.08 -14.73
C THR A 522 3.21 17.73 -16.11
N GLY A 523 2.08 18.20 -16.64
CA GLY A 523 2.00 18.97 -17.89
C GLY A 523 0.92 20.05 -17.81
N ALA A 524 1.30 21.25 -17.38
CA ALA A 524 0.40 22.39 -17.25
C ALA A 524 0.60 23.39 -18.39
N GLN A 525 -0.50 23.86 -18.99
CA GLN A 525 -0.50 25.05 -19.83
C GLN A 525 -0.89 26.24 -18.96
N LEU A 526 -0.06 27.28 -18.93
CA LEU A 526 -0.25 28.42 -18.04
C LEU A 526 -1.58 29.14 -18.28
N ASP A 527 -1.96 29.30 -19.54
CA ASP A 527 -3.19 29.99 -19.94
C ASP A 527 -4.47 29.36 -19.37
N ASN A 528 -4.48 28.06 -19.11
CA ASN A 528 -5.63 27.33 -18.53
C ASN A 528 -5.40 26.84 -17.09
N LEU A 529 -4.26 27.21 -16.47
CA LEU A 529 -3.88 26.67 -15.18
C LEU A 529 -4.91 26.98 -14.08
N PHE A 530 -5.42 28.21 -14.04
CA PHE A 530 -6.40 28.59 -13.03
C PHE A 530 -7.69 27.77 -13.20
N THR A 531 -8.29 27.75 -14.38
CA THR A 531 -9.53 27.01 -14.63
C THR A 531 -9.37 25.52 -14.31
N LEU A 532 -8.22 24.94 -14.63
CA LEU A 532 -7.92 23.56 -14.28
C LEU A 532 -7.85 23.37 -12.75
N ALA A 533 -7.13 24.24 -12.05
CA ALA A 533 -6.98 24.18 -10.61
C ALA A 533 -8.32 24.39 -9.88
N ASP A 534 -9.09 25.40 -10.27
CA ASP A 534 -10.39 25.67 -9.64
C ASP A 534 -11.39 24.54 -9.87
N GLY A 535 -11.32 23.87 -11.03
CA GLY A 535 -12.10 22.66 -11.24
C GLY A 535 -11.78 21.56 -10.23
N PHE A 536 -10.52 21.42 -9.77
CA PHE A 536 -10.19 20.47 -8.69
C PHE A 536 -10.72 20.93 -7.34
N ARG A 537 -10.74 22.24 -7.07
CA ARG A 537 -11.36 22.82 -5.87
C ARG A 537 -12.86 22.48 -5.82
N GLU A 538 -13.59 22.69 -6.90
CA GLU A 538 -15.05 22.43 -6.99
C GLU A 538 -15.42 20.96 -6.71
N LEU A 539 -14.50 20.01 -6.87
CA LEU A 539 -14.76 18.61 -6.50
C LEU A 539 -15.06 18.44 -5.01
N ALA A 540 -14.57 19.34 -4.15
CA ALA A 540 -14.87 19.30 -2.72
C ALA A 540 -16.37 19.47 -2.43
N HIS A 541 -17.10 20.22 -3.26
CA HIS A 541 -18.55 20.44 -3.09
C HIS A 541 -19.38 19.16 -3.25
N ASN A 542 -18.85 18.16 -3.94
CA ASN A 542 -19.48 16.84 -4.08
C ASN A 542 -19.25 15.94 -2.85
N CYS A 543 -18.35 16.34 -1.95
CA CYS A 543 -18.06 15.61 -0.72
C CYS A 543 -18.97 16.15 0.39
N HIS A 544 -19.71 15.26 1.05
CA HIS A 544 -20.66 15.65 2.08
C HIS A 544 -20.33 15.02 3.42
N TYR A 545 -20.58 15.76 4.49
CA TYR A 545 -20.46 15.27 5.86
C TYR A 545 -21.74 15.59 6.65
N THR A 546 -21.97 14.85 7.73
CA THR A 546 -23.14 15.05 8.60
C THR A 546 -22.67 15.43 9.99
N VAL A 547 -23.13 16.58 10.48
CA VAL A 547 -22.89 17.07 11.85
C VAL A 547 -24.23 17.47 12.43
N ASN A 548 -24.54 17.07 13.66
CA ASN A 548 -25.81 17.37 14.34
C ASN A 548 -27.07 17.00 13.52
N GLN A 549 -27.04 15.91 12.74
CA GLN A 549 -28.10 15.48 11.81
C GLN A 549 -28.32 16.36 10.57
N HIS A 550 -27.47 17.37 10.35
CA HIS A 550 -27.49 18.19 9.15
C HIS A 550 -26.40 17.78 8.16
N ARG A 551 -26.79 17.55 6.90
CA ARG A 551 -25.86 17.24 5.81
C ARG A 551 -25.32 18.54 5.22
N ARG A 552 -24.00 18.70 5.23
CA ARG A 552 -23.30 19.86 4.65
C ARG A 552 -22.32 19.39 3.58
N HIS A 553 -21.98 20.28 2.64
CA HIS A 553 -20.90 20.04 1.68
C HIS A 553 -19.57 20.52 2.24
N ALA A 554 -18.47 19.91 1.81
CA ALA A 554 -17.13 20.38 2.14
C ALA A 554 -16.66 21.45 1.16
N THR A 555 -15.84 22.37 1.65
CA THR A 555 -15.12 23.34 0.83
C THR A 555 -13.63 23.20 1.06
N VAL A 556 -12.84 23.65 0.09
CA VAL A 556 -11.38 23.54 0.16
C VAL A 556 -10.72 24.84 -0.29
N SER A 557 -9.73 25.28 0.48
CA SER A 557 -8.85 26.35 0.03
C SER A 557 -7.72 25.76 -0.80
N LEU A 558 -7.49 26.31 -1.99
CA LEU A 558 -6.52 25.78 -2.94
C LEU A 558 -5.39 26.80 -3.19
N GLY A 559 -4.16 26.39 -2.91
CA GLY A 559 -2.96 27.11 -3.30
C GLY A 559 -2.25 26.47 -4.49
N VAL A 560 -1.83 27.25 -5.46
CA VAL A 560 -1.16 26.75 -6.67
C VAL A 560 0.22 27.38 -6.79
N ALA A 561 1.25 26.57 -7.01
CA ALA A 561 2.59 27.04 -7.37
C ALA A 561 3.04 26.44 -8.70
N VAL A 562 3.51 27.29 -9.61
CA VAL A 562 4.01 26.85 -10.92
C VAL A 562 5.38 26.20 -10.77
N VAL A 563 5.57 25.06 -11.43
CA VAL A 563 6.84 24.36 -11.54
C VAL A 563 7.42 24.65 -12.93
N SER A 564 8.62 25.19 -12.98
CA SER A 564 9.31 25.58 -14.21
C SER A 564 10.77 25.10 -14.17
N ARG A 565 11.53 25.42 -15.22
CA ARG A 565 12.97 25.15 -15.26
C ARG A 565 13.76 25.96 -14.22
N ASP A 566 13.24 27.11 -13.83
CA ASP A 566 13.90 28.08 -12.94
C ASP A 566 13.54 27.83 -11.46
N THR A 567 12.66 26.85 -11.20
CA THR A 567 12.24 26.46 -9.86
C THR A 567 13.44 25.95 -9.02
N PRO A 568 13.68 26.51 -7.81
CA PRO A 568 14.84 26.18 -6.99
C PRO A 568 14.85 24.76 -6.40
N SER A 569 13.76 24.36 -5.73
CA SER A 569 13.66 23.05 -5.05
C SER A 569 12.21 22.64 -4.81
N ALA A 570 11.98 21.38 -4.41
CA ALA A 570 10.66 20.88 -4.06
C ALA A 570 10.10 21.59 -2.82
N GLU A 571 10.94 21.83 -1.81
CA GLU A 571 10.59 22.56 -0.58
C GLU A 571 10.12 23.98 -0.89
N TYR A 572 10.79 24.65 -1.83
CA TYR A 572 10.39 25.98 -2.28
C TYR A 572 8.98 25.97 -2.86
N VAL A 573 8.67 25.04 -3.77
CA VAL A 573 7.34 24.98 -4.40
C VAL A 573 6.26 24.62 -3.37
N LEU A 574 6.52 23.64 -2.50
CA LEU A 574 5.59 23.24 -1.45
C LEU A 574 5.27 24.39 -0.49
N GLU A 575 6.29 25.12 -0.03
CA GLU A 575 6.10 26.26 0.87
C GLU A 575 5.27 27.37 0.19
N HIS A 576 5.54 27.68 -1.07
CA HIS A 576 4.82 28.74 -1.77
C HIS A 576 3.38 28.34 -2.14
N ALA A 577 3.13 27.08 -2.50
CA ALA A 577 1.77 26.59 -2.68
C ALA A 577 0.99 26.66 -1.34
N ARG A 578 1.64 26.30 -0.22
CA ARG A 578 1.07 26.44 1.12
C ARG A 578 0.78 27.90 1.49
N VAL A 579 1.67 28.84 1.17
CA VAL A 579 1.44 30.28 1.37
C VAL A 579 0.26 30.76 0.53
N ALA A 580 0.15 30.36 -0.74
CA ALA A 580 -1.01 30.68 -1.57
C ALA A 580 -2.31 30.12 -0.98
N CYS A 581 -2.30 28.87 -0.51
CA CYS A 581 -3.44 28.25 0.15
C CYS A 581 -3.84 29.02 1.42
N LYS A 582 -2.85 29.46 2.21
CA LYS A 582 -3.09 30.32 3.37
C LYS A 582 -3.72 31.65 2.95
N THR A 583 -3.27 32.28 1.88
CA THR A 583 -3.90 33.49 1.34
C THR A 583 -5.33 33.24 0.91
N ALA A 584 -5.63 32.10 0.27
CA ALA A 584 -7.00 31.69 -0.07
C ALA A 584 -7.88 31.62 1.19
N LYS A 585 -7.37 31.02 2.27
CA LYS A 585 -8.08 30.97 3.56
C LYS A 585 -8.39 32.35 4.16
N HIS A 586 -7.47 33.31 4.04
CA HIS A 586 -7.68 34.67 4.57
C HIS A 586 -8.64 35.49 3.71
N ARG A 587 -8.77 35.19 2.42
CA ARG A 587 -9.61 35.91 1.47
C ARG A 587 -11.05 35.39 1.38
N GLY A 588 -11.48 34.57 2.34
CA GLY A 588 -12.85 34.04 2.38
C GLY A 588 -12.97 32.53 2.25
N ARG A 589 -11.85 31.78 2.10
CA ARG A 589 -11.84 30.32 1.88
C ARG A 589 -12.52 29.95 0.55
N ASP A 590 -12.71 28.65 0.32
CA ASP A 590 -13.33 28.06 -0.88
C ASP A 590 -12.91 28.72 -2.21
N GLN A 591 -11.60 28.99 -2.36
CA GLN A 591 -11.07 29.69 -3.52
C GLN A 591 -9.68 29.22 -3.90
N THR A 592 -9.32 29.51 -5.14
CA THR A 592 -8.02 29.18 -5.72
C THR A 592 -7.11 30.41 -5.72
N GLN A 593 -5.90 30.27 -5.19
CA GLN A 593 -4.87 31.29 -5.24
C GLN A 593 -3.62 30.75 -5.94
N ILE A 594 -3.26 31.38 -7.07
CA ILE A 594 -2.01 31.09 -7.77
C ILE A 594 -0.92 32.01 -7.23
N TRP A 595 0.10 31.39 -6.65
CA TRP A 595 1.36 32.04 -6.33
C TRP A 595 2.26 32.08 -7.57
N VAL A 596 2.79 33.28 -7.83
CA VAL A 596 3.82 33.50 -8.84
C VAL A 596 4.98 34.20 -8.16
N GLY A 597 6.19 33.66 -8.29
CA GLY A 597 7.34 34.17 -7.56
C GLY A 597 7.76 35.57 -7.95
N GLU A 598 8.33 36.29 -6.98
CA GLU A 598 8.89 37.64 -7.18
C GLU A 598 9.99 37.66 -8.26
N HIS A 599 10.67 36.52 -8.46
CA HIS A 599 11.70 36.34 -9.49
C HIS A 599 11.16 35.78 -10.83
N ASP A 600 9.89 35.34 -10.87
CA ASP A 600 9.25 34.72 -12.04
C ASP A 600 8.34 35.70 -12.80
N THR A 601 8.83 36.93 -13.00
CA THR A 601 8.08 38.00 -13.71
C THR A 601 7.60 37.59 -15.11
N ARG A 602 8.30 36.67 -15.79
CA ARG A 602 7.85 36.11 -17.08
C ARG A 602 6.56 35.29 -16.93
N ILE A 603 6.52 34.37 -15.96
CA ILE A 603 5.35 33.49 -15.74
C ILE A 603 4.15 34.34 -15.31
N ALA A 604 4.38 35.34 -14.44
CA ALA A 604 3.35 36.29 -14.03
C ALA A 604 2.75 37.01 -15.24
N ARG A 605 3.62 37.60 -16.09
CA ARG A 605 3.20 38.29 -17.31
C ARG A 605 2.50 37.38 -18.31
N GLU A 606 2.94 36.13 -18.46
CA GLU A 606 2.29 35.17 -19.37
C GLU A 606 0.89 34.80 -18.88
N LEU A 607 0.72 34.54 -17.57
CA LEU A 607 -0.57 34.28 -16.94
C LEU A 607 -1.51 35.50 -17.08
N GLU A 608 -1.02 36.69 -16.74
CA GLU A 608 -1.79 37.93 -16.81
C GLU A 608 -2.16 38.31 -18.25
N ALA A 609 -1.24 38.19 -19.21
CA ALA A 609 -1.51 38.49 -20.61
C ALA A 609 -2.56 37.55 -21.21
N GLY A 610 -2.48 36.25 -20.88
CA GLY A 610 -3.46 35.26 -21.31
C GLY A 610 -4.87 35.59 -20.82
N TRP A 611 -5.03 35.93 -19.54
CA TRP A 611 -6.33 36.31 -18.98
C TRP A 611 -6.82 37.67 -19.45
N THR A 612 -5.94 38.65 -19.61
CA THR A 612 -6.29 39.96 -20.18
C THR A 612 -6.89 39.80 -21.58
N ALA A 613 -6.28 38.96 -22.42
CA ALA A 613 -6.81 38.66 -23.74
C ALA A 613 -8.16 37.92 -23.65
N LYS A 614 -8.26 36.87 -22.83
CA LYS A 614 -9.50 36.09 -22.67
C LYS A 614 -10.69 36.93 -22.21
N LEU A 615 -10.48 37.82 -21.22
CA LEU A 615 -11.51 38.71 -20.68
C LEU A 615 -11.93 39.75 -21.70
N ARG A 616 -10.96 40.38 -22.40
CA ARG A 616 -11.26 41.33 -23.48
C ARG A 616 -12.08 40.66 -24.58
N ASP A 617 -11.64 39.50 -25.07
CA ASP A 617 -12.36 38.72 -26.07
C ASP A 617 -13.78 38.37 -25.56
N ALA A 618 -13.95 38.02 -24.28
CA ALA A 618 -15.26 37.70 -23.72
C ALA A 618 -16.22 38.89 -23.68
N ILE A 619 -15.71 40.10 -23.43
CA ILE A 619 -16.49 41.35 -23.52
C ILE A 619 -16.87 41.62 -24.99
N GLU A 620 -15.89 41.57 -25.91
CA GLU A 620 -16.08 41.90 -27.33
C GLU A 620 -16.98 40.89 -28.07
N GLU A 621 -16.91 39.61 -27.70
CA GLU A 621 -17.68 38.52 -28.31
C GLU A 621 -19.01 38.24 -27.58
N ASN A 622 -19.42 39.08 -26.62
CA ASN A 622 -20.63 38.92 -25.80
C ASN A 622 -20.75 37.52 -25.14
N ARG A 623 -19.65 37.02 -24.56
CA ARG A 623 -19.62 35.73 -23.84
C ARG A 623 -19.92 35.83 -22.34
N PHE A 624 -20.30 37.01 -21.87
CA PHE A 624 -20.86 37.20 -20.54
C PHE A 624 -22.38 37.08 -20.57
N GLU A 625 -22.94 36.46 -19.53
CA GLU A 625 -24.37 36.20 -19.36
C GLU A 625 -24.76 36.45 -17.90
N PHE A 626 -26.07 36.62 -17.63
CA PHE A 626 -26.59 36.78 -16.27
C PHE A 626 -27.37 35.57 -15.82
N ASP A 627 -27.02 35.03 -14.66
CA ASP A 627 -28.00 34.40 -13.79
C ASP A 627 -28.61 35.48 -12.86
N VAL A 628 -29.81 35.22 -12.36
CA VAL A 628 -30.52 36.09 -11.44
C VAL A 628 -31.05 35.27 -10.26
N GLN A 629 -30.92 35.80 -9.05
CA GLN A 629 -31.45 35.18 -7.82
C GLN A 629 -32.40 36.15 -7.09
N PRO A 630 -33.57 35.68 -6.60
CA PRO A 630 -34.54 36.55 -5.96
C PRO A 630 -34.16 36.83 -4.51
N ILE A 631 -34.26 38.10 -4.12
CA ILE A 631 -34.16 38.61 -2.76
C ILE A 631 -35.56 39.04 -2.34
N VAL A 632 -36.12 38.34 -1.36
CA VAL A 632 -37.56 38.38 -1.11
C VAL A 632 -37.89 39.09 0.19
N PRO A 633 -38.91 39.97 0.21
CA PRO A 633 -39.37 40.57 1.45
C PRO A 633 -39.92 39.49 2.39
N LEU A 634 -39.40 39.42 3.61
CA LEU A 634 -39.86 38.46 4.62
C LEU A 634 -41.34 38.68 4.98
N ALA A 635 -41.84 39.93 4.89
CA ALA A 635 -43.25 40.24 5.11
C ALA A 635 -44.19 39.67 4.03
N ALA A 636 -43.68 39.35 2.84
CA ALA A 636 -44.45 38.79 1.73
C ALA A 636 -44.51 37.25 1.74
N LEU A 637 -43.72 36.61 2.60
CA LEU A 637 -43.70 35.15 2.74
C LEU A 637 -44.71 34.67 3.79
N PRO A 638 -45.36 33.51 3.60
CA PRO A 638 -46.24 32.90 4.60
C PRO A 638 -45.57 32.72 5.98
N HIS A 639 -46.39 32.50 7.00
CA HIS A 639 -45.91 32.28 8.38
C HIS A 639 -45.84 30.79 8.75
N SER A 640 -46.59 29.93 8.06
CA SER A 640 -46.65 28.48 8.34
C SER A 640 -45.71 27.70 7.42
N GLU A 641 -44.96 26.74 7.97
CA GLU A 641 -44.10 25.82 7.21
C GLU A 641 -44.87 25.07 6.11
N ALA A 642 -46.13 24.68 6.39
CA ALA A 642 -46.98 23.97 5.43
C ALA A 642 -47.38 24.83 4.21
N GLU A 643 -47.26 26.15 4.30
CA GLU A 643 -47.61 27.10 3.24
C GLU A 643 -46.39 27.60 2.45
N ILE A 644 -45.17 27.43 2.98
CA ILE A 644 -43.94 27.80 2.27
C ILE A 644 -43.41 26.58 1.52
N THR A 645 -43.41 26.67 0.20
CA THR A 645 -42.84 25.61 -0.65
C THR A 645 -41.37 25.89 -0.97
N GLU A 646 -40.60 24.85 -1.27
CA GLU A 646 -39.26 25.02 -1.84
C GLU A 646 -39.36 25.87 -3.12
N HIS A 647 -38.41 26.80 -3.30
CA HIS A 647 -38.41 27.79 -4.38
C HIS A 647 -39.57 28.82 -4.34
N GLN A 648 -40.20 29.05 -3.17
CA GLN A 648 -41.25 30.05 -2.99
C GLN A 648 -40.82 31.46 -3.42
N GLY A 649 -39.54 31.78 -3.37
CA GLY A 649 -39.00 33.08 -3.77
C GLY A 649 -39.19 33.39 -5.26
N TRP A 650 -39.44 32.38 -6.10
CA TRP A 650 -39.86 32.55 -7.49
C TRP A 650 -41.39 32.65 -7.66
N ARG A 651 -42.16 32.69 -6.58
CA ARG A 651 -43.64 32.71 -6.56
C ARG A 651 -44.15 33.70 -5.52
N LEU A 652 -43.93 34.99 -5.75
CA LEU A 652 -44.26 36.03 -4.77
C LEU A 652 -45.66 36.60 -5.02
N GLY A 653 -46.46 36.69 -3.96
CA GLY A 653 -47.91 36.89 -4.03
C GLY A 653 -48.46 38.12 -3.30
N ALA A 654 -47.64 39.09 -2.90
CA ALA A 654 -48.12 40.28 -2.19
C ALA A 654 -48.12 41.54 -3.09
N PRO A 655 -49.29 42.11 -3.43
CA PRO A 655 -49.35 43.41 -4.10
C PRO A 655 -48.65 44.49 -3.27
N GLY A 656 -47.84 45.33 -3.91
CA GLY A 656 -47.24 46.52 -3.29
C GLY A 656 -45.84 46.37 -2.69
N HIS A 657 -45.19 45.21 -2.83
CA HIS A 657 -43.78 45.05 -2.46
C HIS A 657 -42.89 44.93 -3.70
N GLU A 658 -41.76 45.62 -3.68
CA GLU A 658 -40.72 45.51 -4.72
C GLU A 658 -39.94 44.20 -4.51
N ILE A 659 -39.68 43.47 -5.61
CA ILE A 659 -38.80 42.30 -5.60
C ILE A 659 -37.40 42.76 -5.97
N LEU A 660 -36.43 42.41 -5.13
CA LEU A 660 -35.02 42.63 -5.42
C LEU A 660 -34.46 41.37 -6.09
N CYS A 661 -33.58 41.53 -7.05
CA CYS A 661 -33.03 40.43 -7.83
C CYS A 661 -31.52 40.64 -8.00
N GLU A 662 -30.70 39.77 -7.44
CA GLU A 662 -29.24 39.84 -7.62
C GLU A 662 -28.86 39.34 -9.00
N LEU A 663 -28.10 40.17 -9.74
CA LEU A 663 -27.49 39.78 -11.00
C LEU A 663 -26.14 39.14 -10.76
N LEU A 664 -26.05 37.87 -11.11
CA LEU A 664 -24.87 37.04 -10.95
C LEU A 664 -24.21 36.85 -12.31
N LEU A 665 -23.03 37.45 -12.47
CA LEU A 665 -22.27 37.37 -13.72
C LEU A 665 -21.83 35.93 -13.99
N ARG A 666 -21.93 35.51 -15.25
CA ARG A 666 -21.45 34.23 -15.76
C ARG A 666 -20.62 34.48 -17.01
N MET A 667 -19.55 33.72 -17.19
CA MET A 667 -18.71 33.82 -18.39
C MET A 667 -18.67 32.46 -19.09
N ARG A 668 -18.73 32.47 -20.42
CA ARG A 668 -18.40 31.29 -21.24
C ARG A 668 -17.00 31.39 -21.81
N ASP A 669 -16.31 30.26 -21.92
CA ASP A 669 -15.07 30.17 -22.66
C ASP A 669 -15.30 30.13 -24.19
N LYS A 670 -14.24 29.95 -24.99
CA LYS A 670 -14.34 29.86 -26.46
C LYS A 670 -15.01 28.57 -26.95
N ARG A 671 -15.13 27.56 -26.10
CA ARG A 671 -15.82 26.29 -26.39
C ARG A 671 -17.30 26.35 -26.00
N GLY A 672 -17.71 27.40 -25.29
CA GLY A 672 -19.07 27.58 -24.78
C GLY A 672 -19.27 27.06 -23.36
N GLU A 673 -18.23 26.53 -22.72
CA GLU A 673 -18.28 26.00 -21.36
C GLU A 673 -18.28 27.13 -20.33
N TYR A 674 -18.94 26.92 -19.19
CA TYR A 674 -18.99 27.91 -18.13
C TYR A 674 -17.66 28.02 -17.41
N VAL A 675 -17.25 29.27 -17.16
CA VAL A 675 -16.13 29.63 -16.31
C VAL A 675 -16.70 30.24 -15.03
N SER A 676 -16.39 29.60 -13.90
CA SER A 676 -16.84 30.03 -12.58
C SER A 676 -16.44 31.48 -12.27
N PRO A 677 -17.32 32.30 -11.66
CA PRO A 677 -16.96 33.65 -11.18
C PRO A 677 -15.78 33.64 -10.21
N GLY A 678 -15.66 32.61 -9.37
CA GLY A 678 -14.51 32.39 -8.49
C GLY A 678 -13.18 32.25 -9.26
N VAL A 679 -13.24 31.93 -10.56
CA VAL A 679 -12.09 31.91 -11.46
C VAL A 679 -11.76 33.27 -12.03
N PHE A 680 -12.71 33.84 -12.78
CA PHE A 680 -12.37 34.98 -13.63
C PHE A 680 -12.42 36.32 -12.89
N VAL A 681 -13.20 36.46 -11.80
CA VAL A 681 -13.31 37.72 -11.05
C VAL A 681 -11.99 38.07 -10.35
N PRO A 682 -11.35 37.19 -9.55
CA PRO A 682 -10.07 37.51 -8.91
C PRO A 682 -8.96 37.80 -9.92
N LEU A 683 -9.01 37.16 -11.08
CA LEU A 683 -8.08 37.39 -12.17
C LEU A 683 -8.33 38.72 -12.87
N ALA A 684 -9.60 39.05 -13.14
CA ALA A 684 -9.99 40.33 -13.68
C ALA A 684 -9.59 41.49 -12.76
N GLU A 685 -9.69 41.32 -11.44
CA GLU A 685 -9.14 42.27 -10.48
C GLU A 685 -7.62 42.37 -10.62
N ARG A 686 -6.90 41.25 -10.62
CA ARG A 686 -5.44 41.24 -10.75
C ARG A 686 -4.95 41.96 -12.02
N VAL A 687 -5.62 41.75 -13.16
CA VAL A 687 -5.25 42.38 -14.44
C VAL A 687 -5.91 43.74 -14.67
N GLY A 688 -6.67 44.27 -13.70
CA GLY A 688 -7.30 45.59 -13.78
C GLY A 688 -8.43 45.70 -14.82
N MET A 689 -9.11 44.59 -15.11
CA MET A 689 -10.22 44.52 -16.08
C MET A 689 -11.60 44.72 -15.46
N MET A 690 -11.73 44.69 -14.12
CA MET A 690 -13.03 44.87 -13.47
C MET A 690 -13.75 46.16 -13.83
N PRO A 691 -13.11 47.35 -13.93
CA PRO A 691 -13.75 48.57 -14.42
C PRO A 691 -14.53 48.41 -15.74
N LYS A 692 -13.97 47.64 -16.68
CA LYS A 692 -14.61 47.38 -17.98
C LYS A 692 -15.73 46.36 -17.87
N ILE A 693 -15.55 45.33 -17.03
CA ILE A 693 -16.55 44.30 -16.78
C ILE A 693 -17.75 44.90 -16.06
N ASP A 694 -17.54 45.68 -15.00
CA ASP A 694 -18.61 46.34 -14.23
C ASP A 694 -19.39 47.31 -15.12
N LEU A 695 -18.71 48.08 -15.99
CA LEU A 695 -19.39 48.92 -16.97
C LEU A 695 -20.23 48.09 -17.95
N TRP A 696 -19.69 46.98 -18.46
CA TRP A 696 -20.44 46.04 -19.31
C TRP A 696 -21.68 45.51 -18.57
N VAL A 697 -21.53 45.10 -17.31
CA VAL A 697 -22.62 44.59 -16.47
C VAL A 697 -23.72 45.64 -16.32
N VAL A 698 -23.36 46.88 -15.96
CA VAL A 698 -24.32 47.98 -15.82
C VAL A 698 -25.05 48.26 -17.13
N GLN A 699 -24.33 48.33 -18.25
CA GLN A 699 -24.93 48.59 -19.55
C GLN A 699 -25.92 47.49 -19.96
N HIS A 700 -25.59 46.22 -19.70
CA HIS A 700 -26.46 45.10 -20.04
C HIS A 700 -27.64 44.98 -19.08
N ALA A 701 -27.46 45.24 -17.79
CA ALA A 701 -28.56 45.33 -16.83
C ALA A 701 -29.56 46.45 -17.20
N LEU A 702 -29.05 47.61 -17.60
CA LEU A 702 -29.87 48.72 -18.11
C LEU A 702 -30.63 48.34 -19.40
N SER A 703 -29.98 47.62 -20.31
CA SER A 703 -30.62 47.11 -21.54
C SER A 703 -31.75 46.12 -21.21
N GLU A 704 -31.50 45.15 -20.33
CA GLU A 704 -32.48 44.15 -19.89
C GLU A 704 -33.70 44.78 -19.23
N LEU A 705 -33.50 45.74 -18.31
CA LEU A 705 -34.61 46.49 -17.70
C LEU A 705 -35.31 47.39 -18.72
N GLY A 706 -34.56 48.07 -19.59
CA GLY A 706 -35.10 48.99 -20.60
C GLY A 706 -36.05 48.32 -21.59
N ASN A 707 -35.80 47.04 -21.90
CA ASN A 707 -36.63 46.20 -22.75
C ASN A 707 -37.90 45.68 -22.04
N ARG A 708 -37.98 45.78 -20.70
CA ARG A 708 -39.06 45.22 -19.87
C ARG A 708 -39.72 46.30 -19.01
N ARG A 709 -40.29 47.32 -19.69
CA ARG A 709 -40.91 48.48 -19.02
C ARG A 709 -42.09 48.13 -18.11
N ASP A 710 -42.74 47.00 -18.36
CA ASP A 710 -43.80 46.42 -17.53
C ASP A 710 -43.33 46.03 -16.10
N LEU A 711 -42.01 45.89 -15.91
CA LEU A 711 -41.40 45.60 -14.61
C LEU A 711 -41.06 46.87 -13.80
N PHE A 712 -41.26 48.06 -14.38
CA PHE A 712 -40.84 49.31 -13.74
C PHE A 712 -41.55 49.54 -12.39
N GLY A 713 -40.73 49.70 -11.34
CA GLY A 713 -41.22 49.85 -9.97
C GLY A 713 -41.73 48.56 -9.31
N ARG A 714 -41.59 47.41 -9.97
CA ARG A 714 -41.94 46.09 -9.44
C ARG A 714 -40.69 45.26 -9.12
N ILE A 715 -39.64 45.43 -9.91
CA ILE A 715 -38.36 44.71 -9.76
C ILE A 715 -37.21 45.71 -9.72
N ALA A 716 -36.20 45.43 -8.90
CA ALA A 716 -34.89 46.08 -8.97
C ALA A 716 -33.78 45.05 -9.09
N PHE A 717 -32.70 45.44 -9.77
CA PHE A 717 -31.51 44.64 -9.94
C PHE A 717 -30.43 45.08 -8.97
N ASN A 718 -29.95 44.11 -8.20
CA ASN A 718 -28.77 44.24 -7.37
C ASN A 718 -27.55 43.87 -8.21
N ILE A 719 -26.55 44.76 -8.25
CA ILE A 719 -25.38 44.67 -9.12
C ILE A 719 -24.12 44.87 -8.28
N ASN A 720 -23.27 43.85 -8.24
CA ASN A 720 -21.96 43.92 -7.61
C ASN A 720 -21.03 44.89 -8.34
N LEU A 721 -20.36 45.77 -7.59
CA LEU A 721 -19.31 46.66 -8.10
C LEU A 721 -17.98 46.37 -7.39
N SER A 722 -16.92 46.21 -8.19
CA SER A 722 -15.58 45.98 -7.66
C SER A 722 -14.98 47.22 -7.00
N ASN A 723 -14.07 47.00 -6.05
CA ASN A 723 -13.29 48.06 -5.42
C ASN A 723 -12.48 48.89 -6.45
N GLN A 724 -12.03 48.28 -7.53
CA GLN A 724 -11.28 48.96 -8.60
C GLN A 724 -12.15 49.96 -9.34
N THR A 725 -13.40 49.62 -9.64
CA THR A 725 -14.37 50.52 -10.26
C THR A 725 -14.70 51.71 -9.37
N LEU A 726 -14.83 51.47 -8.06
CA LEU A 726 -15.09 52.53 -7.08
C LEU A 726 -13.91 53.51 -6.93
N ALA A 727 -12.68 53.03 -7.15
CA ALA A 727 -11.47 53.84 -7.13
C ALA A 727 -11.20 54.58 -8.45
N ASP A 728 -11.78 54.13 -9.56
CA ASP A 728 -11.56 54.69 -10.89
C ASP A 728 -12.52 55.85 -11.22
N SER A 729 -11.95 57.03 -11.42
CA SER A 729 -12.71 58.23 -11.78
C SER A 729 -13.32 58.18 -13.18
N GLU A 730 -12.73 57.42 -14.12
CA GLU A 730 -13.26 57.30 -15.48
C GLU A 730 -14.55 56.46 -15.47
N SER A 731 -14.53 55.32 -14.77
CA SER A 731 -15.70 54.46 -14.54
C SER A 731 -16.88 55.21 -13.93
N MET A 732 -16.62 56.09 -12.96
CA MET A 732 -17.66 56.94 -12.38
C MET A 732 -18.41 57.75 -13.44
N ALA A 733 -17.69 58.36 -14.39
CA ALA A 733 -18.27 59.16 -15.46
C ALA A 733 -19.03 58.27 -16.45
N LEU A 734 -18.45 57.13 -16.86
CA LEU A 734 -19.04 56.21 -17.83
C LEU A 734 -20.33 55.58 -17.31
N ILE A 735 -20.34 55.07 -16.07
CA ILE A 735 -21.50 54.47 -15.42
C ILE A 735 -22.60 55.53 -15.23
N SER A 736 -22.25 56.73 -14.73
CA SER A 736 -23.21 57.83 -14.56
C SER A 736 -23.88 58.19 -15.89
N ASN A 737 -23.11 58.25 -16.98
CA ASN A 737 -23.62 58.58 -18.31
C ASN A 737 -24.49 57.47 -18.88
N ALA A 738 -24.10 56.20 -18.70
CA ALA A 738 -24.91 55.05 -19.12
C ALA A 738 -26.29 55.05 -18.45
N ILE A 739 -26.34 55.29 -17.14
CA ILE A 739 -27.60 55.36 -16.38
C ILE A 739 -28.47 56.52 -16.87
N ARG A 740 -27.90 57.73 -17.03
CA ARG A 740 -28.64 58.91 -17.49
C ARG A 740 -29.14 58.79 -18.94
N ALA A 741 -28.40 58.10 -19.80
CA ALA A 741 -28.80 57.84 -21.17
C ALA A 741 -29.89 56.76 -21.28
N SER A 742 -30.06 55.94 -20.24
CA SER A 742 -31.10 54.92 -20.19
C SER A 742 -32.47 55.52 -19.84
N ASN A 743 -33.54 54.84 -20.26
CA ASN A 743 -34.91 55.14 -19.82
C ASN A 743 -35.32 54.37 -18.56
N VAL A 744 -34.36 53.75 -17.87
CA VAL A 744 -34.62 52.93 -16.67
C VAL A 744 -34.67 53.86 -15.45
N PRO A 745 -35.72 53.77 -14.60
CA PRO A 745 -35.75 54.48 -13.33
C PRO A 745 -34.52 54.12 -12.47
N PRO A 746 -33.65 55.09 -12.10
CA PRO A 746 -32.39 54.78 -11.41
C PRO A 746 -32.54 54.00 -10.11
N ARG A 747 -33.67 54.15 -9.41
CA ARG A 747 -33.99 53.39 -8.19
C ARG A 747 -34.03 51.87 -8.37
N MET A 748 -34.23 51.40 -9.62
CA MET A 748 -34.22 49.98 -9.95
C MET A 748 -32.81 49.40 -10.00
N LEU A 749 -31.77 50.22 -9.85
CA LEU A 749 -30.39 49.77 -9.70
C LEU A 749 -29.99 49.90 -8.23
N VAL A 750 -29.66 48.76 -7.63
CA VAL A 750 -29.08 48.65 -6.30
C VAL A 750 -27.64 48.20 -6.49
N PHE A 751 -26.66 49.02 -6.13
CA PHE A 751 -25.25 48.64 -6.25
C PHE A 751 -24.75 48.00 -4.96
N GLU A 752 -24.16 46.82 -5.06
CA GLU A 752 -23.59 46.08 -3.95
C GLU A 752 -22.08 46.30 -3.89
N ILE A 753 -21.57 46.52 -2.68
CA ILE A 753 -20.15 46.75 -2.40
C ILE A 753 -19.76 45.91 -1.19
N THR A 754 -18.71 45.10 -1.34
CA THR A 754 -18.20 44.24 -0.25
C THR A 754 -17.55 45.03 0.89
N GLU A 755 -17.75 44.59 2.13
CA GLU A 755 -17.09 45.12 3.33
C GLU A 755 -15.60 44.69 3.41
N THR A 756 -14.68 45.36 2.71
CA THR A 756 -13.25 44.96 2.70
C THR A 756 -12.31 45.94 3.40
N SER A 757 -11.31 45.41 4.13
CA SER A 757 -10.26 46.18 4.82
C SER A 757 -9.28 46.91 3.88
N GLU A 758 -9.32 46.58 2.58
CA GLU A 758 -8.48 47.15 1.52
C GLU A 758 -9.11 48.38 0.83
N MET A 759 -10.21 48.93 1.38
CA MET A 759 -10.78 50.22 0.94
C MET A 759 -9.78 51.37 1.18
N THR A 760 -8.81 51.47 0.28
CA THR A 760 -7.62 52.33 0.34
C THR A 760 -7.95 53.82 0.25
N SER A 761 -9.21 54.19 0.00
CA SER A 761 -9.73 55.55 0.16
C SER A 761 -11.26 55.59 0.36
N MET A 762 -11.71 55.44 1.62
CA MET A 762 -13.11 55.62 2.04
C MET A 762 -13.75 56.91 1.49
N HIS A 763 -12.96 57.98 1.34
CA HIS A 763 -13.41 59.24 0.74
C HIS A 763 -13.80 59.09 -0.74
N THR A 764 -13.01 58.35 -1.54
CA THR A 764 -13.28 58.12 -2.96
C THR A 764 -14.52 57.27 -3.15
N VAL A 765 -14.64 56.18 -2.40
CA VAL A 765 -15.83 55.31 -2.44
C VAL A 765 -17.09 56.09 -2.06
N ARG A 766 -17.05 56.81 -0.94
CA ARG A 766 -18.18 57.64 -0.51
C ARG A 766 -18.56 58.69 -1.55
N ARG A 767 -17.60 59.33 -2.22
CA ARG A 767 -17.87 60.27 -3.31
C ARG A 767 -18.58 59.58 -4.47
N PHE A 768 -18.10 58.40 -4.88
CA PHE A 768 -18.71 57.59 -5.93
C PHE A 768 -20.17 57.25 -5.61
N MET A 769 -20.43 56.76 -4.40
CA MET A 769 -21.77 56.38 -3.98
C MET A 769 -22.72 57.59 -3.95
N ASN A 770 -22.29 58.72 -3.39
CA ASN A 770 -23.13 59.92 -3.35
C ASN A 770 -23.51 60.40 -4.75
N GLN A 771 -22.61 60.35 -5.71
CA GLN A 771 -22.90 60.78 -7.09
C GLN A 771 -23.95 59.89 -7.77
N LEU A 772 -23.90 58.57 -7.58
CA LEU A 772 -24.93 57.68 -8.13
C LEU A 772 -26.26 57.77 -7.37
N ARG A 773 -26.24 58.07 -6.06
CA ARG A 773 -27.46 58.39 -5.30
C ARG A 773 -28.11 59.70 -5.74
N GLU A 774 -27.33 60.72 -6.09
CA GLU A 774 -27.87 61.96 -6.67
C GLU A 774 -28.61 61.71 -8.00
N ILE A 775 -28.22 60.67 -8.76
CA ILE A 775 -28.95 60.19 -9.94
C ILE A 775 -30.22 59.41 -9.54
N GLY A 776 -30.25 58.83 -8.34
CA GLY A 776 -31.39 58.11 -7.77
C GLY A 776 -31.17 56.61 -7.60
N CYS A 777 -29.93 56.11 -7.72
CA CYS A 777 -29.59 54.72 -7.47
C CYS A 777 -29.56 54.40 -5.97
N ARG A 778 -29.66 53.12 -5.62
CA ARG A 778 -29.56 52.63 -4.24
C ARG A 778 -28.26 51.85 -4.02
N PHE A 779 -27.89 51.65 -2.76
CA PHE A 779 -26.70 50.90 -2.39
C PHE A 779 -26.96 49.86 -1.31
N ALA A 780 -26.30 48.71 -1.42
CA ALA A 780 -26.21 47.68 -0.40
C ALA A 780 -24.75 47.49 0.02
N LEU A 781 -24.51 47.28 1.32
CA LEU A 781 -23.23 46.79 1.81
C LEU A 781 -23.28 45.27 1.92
N ASP A 782 -22.35 44.60 1.27
CA ASP A 782 -22.29 43.14 1.14
C ASP A 782 -21.26 42.50 2.08
N ASP A 783 -21.42 41.20 2.37
CA ASP A 783 -20.58 40.40 3.27
C ASP A 783 -20.36 40.98 4.69
N PHE A 784 -21.37 41.67 5.24
CA PHE A 784 -21.21 42.41 6.49
C PHE A 784 -21.00 41.48 7.69
N GLY A 785 -19.91 41.70 8.44
CA GLY A 785 -19.55 40.96 9.65
C GLY A 785 -18.29 40.09 9.54
N THR A 786 -17.72 39.94 8.35
CA THR A 786 -16.49 39.14 8.12
C THR A 786 -15.19 39.94 8.29
N GLY A 787 -15.26 41.27 8.15
CA GLY A 787 -14.11 42.17 8.25
C GLY A 787 -13.90 42.77 9.64
N PHE A 788 -12.69 43.28 9.91
CA PHE A 788 -12.39 44.12 11.08
C PHE A 788 -12.99 45.54 10.98
N SER A 789 -13.86 45.78 10.01
CA SER A 789 -14.45 47.09 9.75
C SER A 789 -15.28 47.53 10.95
N SER A 790 -14.81 48.59 11.60
CA SER A 790 -15.53 49.20 12.71
C SER A 790 -16.88 49.74 12.21
N PHE A 791 -17.95 49.53 12.97
CA PHE A 791 -19.28 50.15 12.79
C PHE A 791 -19.23 51.67 12.49
N THR A 792 -18.14 52.33 12.87
CA THR A 792 -17.78 53.70 12.50
C THR A 792 -17.83 53.94 10.99
N HIS A 793 -17.41 52.98 10.15
CA HIS A 793 -17.41 53.11 8.70
C HIS A 793 -18.83 53.10 8.14
N LEU A 794 -19.67 52.15 8.57
CA LEU A 794 -21.06 52.03 8.15
C LEU A 794 -21.84 53.34 8.38
N ARG A 795 -21.56 54.05 9.49
CA ARG A 795 -22.20 55.35 9.81
C ARG A 795 -21.98 56.43 8.74
N HIS A 796 -20.91 56.32 7.97
CA HIS A 796 -20.53 57.33 6.99
C HIS A 796 -20.79 56.93 5.54
N LEU A 797 -21.22 55.68 5.30
CA LEU A 797 -21.56 55.18 3.98
C LEU A 797 -23.04 55.43 3.67
N PRO A 798 -23.37 55.99 2.50
CA PRO A 798 -24.75 56.26 2.13
C PRO A 798 -25.40 54.99 1.55
N VAL A 799 -25.60 53.97 2.39
CA VAL A 799 -26.24 52.70 2.00
C VAL A 799 -27.72 52.69 2.38
N ASP A 800 -28.50 51.90 1.66
CA ASP A 800 -29.93 51.66 1.92
C ASP A 800 -30.16 50.24 2.50
N PHE A 801 -29.27 49.30 2.18
CA PHE A 801 -29.33 47.90 2.63
C PHE A 801 -28.01 47.43 3.27
N VAL A 802 -28.11 46.46 4.17
CA VAL A 802 -27.00 45.67 4.70
C VAL A 802 -27.30 44.19 4.49
N LYS A 803 -26.42 43.48 3.79
CA LYS A 803 -26.47 42.03 3.60
C LYS A 803 -25.59 41.37 4.66
N ILE A 804 -26.19 40.53 5.49
CA ILE A 804 -25.49 39.78 6.54
C ILE A 804 -24.85 38.57 5.88
N GLU A 805 -23.56 38.39 6.12
CA GLU A 805 -22.81 37.29 5.50
C GLU A 805 -23.40 35.92 5.83
N GLY A 806 -23.41 35.08 4.78
CA GLY A 806 -24.07 33.78 4.78
C GLY A 806 -23.66 32.82 5.88
N SER A 807 -22.37 32.74 6.24
CA SER A 807 -21.91 31.75 7.22
C SER A 807 -22.46 31.99 8.62
N PHE A 808 -22.77 33.24 9.00
CA PHE A 808 -23.50 33.53 10.23
C PHE A 808 -24.99 33.15 10.11
N VAL A 809 -25.61 33.42 8.98
CA VAL A 809 -27.05 33.14 8.77
C VAL A 809 -27.31 31.63 8.70
N GLU A 810 -26.46 30.86 8.02
CA GLU A 810 -26.58 29.40 7.91
C GLU A 810 -26.52 28.73 9.30
N GLY A 811 -25.67 29.22 10.19
CA GLY A 811 -25.48 28.67 11.55
C GLY A 811 -26.51 29.13 12.58
N MET A 812 -27.24 30.22 12.34
CA MET A 812 -28.02 30.91 13.39
C MET A 812 -29.18 30.10 13.99
N ALA A 813 -29.68 29.08 13.29
CA ALA A 813 -30.76 28.25 13.80
C ALA A 813 -30.28 27.31 14.92
N ASP A 814 -29.02 26.87 14.85
CA ASP A 814 -28.46 25.82 15.71
C ASP A 814 -27.32 26.35 16.62
N ASN A 815 -26.77 27.52 16.32
CA ASN A 815 -25.64 28.12 17.04
C ASN A 815 -26.03 29.45 17.70
N GLU A 816 -25.95 29.50 19.03
CA GLU A 816 -26.28 30.68 19.83
C GLU A 816 -25.35 31.88 19.55
N LEU A 817 -24.08 31.63 19.23
CA LEU A 817 -23.13 32.70 18.89
C LEU A 817 -23.51 33.35 17.56
N ASP A 818 -23.80 32.53 16.54
CA ASP A 818 -24.20 33.01 15.21
C ASP A 818 -25.54 33.76 15.30
N HIS A 819 -26.52 33.23 16.05
CA HIS A 819 -27.77 33.92 16.34
C HIS A 819 -27.55 35.29 17.01
N THR A 820 -26.68 35.35 18.01
CA THR A 820 -26.36 36.60 18.72
C THR A 820 -25.69 37.62 17.80
N MET A 821 -24.79 37.17 16.91
CA MET A 821 -24.15 38.01 15.90
C MET A 821 -25.18 38.59 14.92
N VAL A 822 -26.00 37.73 14.31
CA VAL A 822 -27.05 38.15 13.37
C VAL A 822 -28.03 39.13 14.03
N SER A 823 -28.50 38.83 15.25
CA SER A 823 -29.40 39.71 15.99
C SER A 823 -28.77 41.07 16.31
N SER A 824 -27.47 41.11 16.62
CA SER A 824 -26.76 42.34 16.92
C SER A 824 -26.59 43.20 15.67
N ILE A 825 -26.20 42.59 14.55
CA ILE A 825 -26.06 43.25 13.25
C ILE A 825 -27.42 43.83 12.81
N ALA A 826 -28.48 43.02 12.86
CA ALA A 826 -29.82 43.44 12.47
C ALA A 826 -30.34 44.61 13.35
N GLY A 827 -30.14 44.53 14.67
CA GLY A 827 -30.53 45.61 15.58
C GLY A 827 -29.79 46.93 15.33
N LEU A 828 -28.49 46.85 14.97
CA LEU A 828 -27.68 48.03 14.62
C LEU A 828 -28.11 48.64 13.29
N ALA A 829 -28.26 47.82 12.25
CA ALA A 829 -28.73 48.27 10.93
C ALA A 829 -30.09 48.98 11.04
N LYS A 830 -31.03 48.40 11.80
CA LYS A 830 -32.34 49.00 12.07
C LYS A 830 -32.25 50.34 12.81
N SER A 831 -31.35 50.46 13.79
CA SER A 831 -31.09 51.73 14.49
C SER A 831 -30.56 52.82 13.55
N MET A 832 -29.90 52.41 12.46
CA MET A 832 -29.40 53.28 11.39
C MET A 832 -30.42 53.47 10.25
N LYS A 833 -31.62 52.88 10.36
CA LYS A 833 -32.69 52.88 9.34
C LYS A 833 -32.27 52.23 8.02
N LEU A 834 -31.40 51.23 8.10
CA LEU A 834 -31.00 50.39 6.98
C LEU A 834 -31.88 49.14 6.95
N ALA A 835 -32.26 48.70 5.76
CA ALA A 835 -32.95 47.42 5.58
C ALA A 835 -31.94 46.26 5.61
N VAL A 836 -32.30 45.18 6.27
CA VAL A 836 -31.44 44.02 6.47
C VAL A 836 -31.85 42.90 5.51
N ILE A 837 -30.85 42.34 4.84
CA ILE A 837 -30.97 41.18 3.96
C ILE A 837 -30.17 40.04 4.61
N GLY A 838 -30.80 38.91 4.90
CA GLY A 838 -30.07 37.71 5.31
C GLY A 838 -29.81 36.79 4.13
N GLU A 839 -28.55 36.43 3.92
CA GLU A 839 -28.12 35.54 2.83
C GLU A 839 -28.08 34.07 3.26
N HIS A 840 -27.91 33.15 2.29
CA HIS A 840 -27.75 31.71 2.55
C HIS A 840 -28.88 31.10 3.41
N VAL A 841 -30.11 31.57 3.22
CA VAL A 841 -31.30 31.00 3.87
C VAL A 841 -31.68 29.68 3.20
N ASP A 842 -31.14 28.59 3.75
CA ASP A 842 -31.26 27.24 3.19
C ASP A 842 -32.26 26.34 3.96
N SER A 843 -32.94 26.87 4.98
CA SER A 843 -33.97 26.12 5.72
C SER A 843 -35.10 27.02 6.22
N TYR A 844 -36.27 26.42 6.49
CA TYR A 844 -37.38 27.10 7.15
C TYR A 844 -36.99 27.60 8.56
N ALA A 845 -36.20 26.83 9.31
CA ALA A 845 -35.74 27.21 10.64
C ALA A 845 -34.89 28.50 10.59
N THR A 846 -33.95 28.58 9.65
CA THR A 846 -33.14 29.77 9.40
C THR A 846 -34.00 30.98 9.02
N LEU A 847 -35.00 30.79 8.15
CA LEU A 847 -35.94 31.85 7.77
C LEU A 847 -36.70 32.41 8.98
N VAL A 848 -37.21 31.54 9.85
CA VAL A 848 -37.95 31.93 11.06
C VAL A 848 -37.03 32.69 12.02
N ALA A 849 -35.83 32.18 12.27
CA ALA A 849 -34.85 32.82 13.13
C ALA A 849 -34.48 34.22 12.62
N LEU A 850 -34.19 34.34 11.31
CA LEU A 850 -33.88 35.60 10.66
C LEU A 850 -35.03 36.62 10.76
N ARG A 851 -36.28 36.16 10.60
CA ARG A 851 -37.49 36.98 10.79
C ARG A 851 -37.62 37.48 12.23
N LEU A 852 -37.31 36.66 13.24
CA LEU A 852 -37.34 37.04 14.65
C LEU A 852 -36.25 38.07 15.00
N CYS A 853 -35.07 37.99 14.37
CA CYS A 853 -34.03 39.01 14.47
C CYS A 853 -34.42 40.35 13.83
N GLY A 854 -35.52 40.38 13.08
CA GLY A 854 -36.10 41.59 12.51
C GLY A 854 -35.52 41.98 11.15
N ALA A 855 -34.98 41.02 10.39
CA ALA A 855 -34.58 41.28 9.01
C ALA A 855 -35.80 41.57 8.11
N GLU A 856 -35.61 42.40 7.09
CA GLU A 856 -36.67 42.76 6.15
C GLU A 856 -36.70 41.85 4.91
N PHE A 857 -35.53 41.33 4.49
CA PHE A 857 -35.39 40.51 3.28
C PHE A 857 -34.58 39.23 3.55
N ALA A 858 -34.78 38.24 2.68
CA ALA A 858 -34.05 36.97 2.71
C ALA A 858 -33.65 36.51 1.29
N GLN A 859 -32.50 35.85 1.20
CA GLN A 859 -31.95 35.25 -0.01
C GLN A 859 -31.31 33.90 0.35
N GLY A 860 -31.48 32.88 -0.49
CA GLY A 860 -30.91 31.56 -0.26
C GLY A 860 -31.46 30.49 -1.20
N HIS A 861 -30.83 29.31 -1.24
CA HIS A 861 -31.16 28.25 -2.18
C HIS A 861 -32.57 27.69 -1.95
N TRP A 862 -32.98 27.57 -0.68
CA TRP A 862 -34.31 27.11 -0.29
C TRP A 862 -35.42 28.05 -0.79
N LEU A 863 -35.15 29.37 -0.81
CA LEU A 863 -36.03 30.37 -1.37
C LEU A 863 -36.01 30.38 -2.90
N GLY A 864 -34.85 30.12 -3.51
CA GLY A 864 -34.72 29.99 -4.95
C GLY A 864 -33.27 29.96 -5.41
N GLU A 865 -32.93 28.91 -6.15
CA GLU A 865 -31.67 28.81 -6.90
C GLU A 865 -31.54 29.92 -7.95
N PRO A 866 -30.32 30.41 -8.23
CA PRO A 866 -30.04 31.28 -9.37
C PRO A 866 -30.55 30.68 -10.69
N ARG A 867 -31.19 31.49 -11.53
CA ARG A 867 -31.70 31.08 -12.85
C ARG A 867 -31.18 32.00 -13.95
N ARG A 868 -30.97 31.45 -15.14
CA ARG A 868 -30.59 32.23 -16.32
C ARG A 868 -31.62 33.33 -16.57
N LEU A 869 -31.17 34.59 -16.66
CA LEU A 869 -32.05 35.73 -16.96
C LEU A 869 -32.65 35.62 -18.37
N ALA A 870 -31.87 35.07 -19.31
CA ALA A 870 -32.34 34.76 -20.65
C ALA A 870 -33.42 33.66 -20.61
N GLY A 871 -34.61 33.98 -21.11
CA GLY A 871 -35.76 33.07 -21.12
C GLY A 871 -36.58 33.05 -19.82
N LEU A 872 -36.18 33.78 -18.79
CA LEU A 872 -36.95 33.91 -17.55
C LEU A 872 -38.02 35.00 -17.70
N ASP A 873 -39.29 34.61 -17.55
CA ASP A 873 -40.41 35.53 -17.45
C ASP A 873 -40.47 36.14 -16.04
N LEU A 874 -39.77 37.26 -15.86
CA LEU A 874 -39.78 38.02 -14.62
C LEU A 874 -41.18 38.58 -14.29
N ALA A 875 -42.05 38.79 -15.29
CA ALA A 875 -43.40 39.29 -15.04
C ALA A 875 -44.29 38.21 -14.42
N ALA A 876 -44.06 36.93 -14.77
CA ALA A 876 -44.74 35.79 -14.16
C ALA A 876 -44.37 35.57 -12.68
N LEU A 877 -43.27 36.17 -12.19
CA LEU A 877 -42.88 36.13 -10.78
C LEU A 877 -43.73 37.03 -9.89
N LEU A 878 -44.46 37.95 -10.51
CA LEU A 878 -45.28 38.93 -9.83
C LEU A 878 -46.74 38.45 -9.77
N PRO A 879 -47.49 38.77 -8.71
CA PRO A 879 -48.91 38.44 -8.65
C PRO A 879 -49.65 39.16 -9.79
N ARG A 880 -50.63 38.46 -10.40
CA ARG A 880 -51.49 38.99 -11.46
C ARG A 880 -52.42 40.09 -10.95
#